data_AF-A0A7S2S8V1-F1
#
_entry.id   AF-A0A7S2S8V1-F1
#
_cell.length_a   1.000
_cell.length_b   1.000
_cell.length_c   1.000
_cell.angle_alpha   90.00
_cell.angle_beta   90.00
_cell.angle_gamma   90.00
#
_symmetry.space_group_name_H-M   'P 1'
#
loop_
_entity.id
_entity.type
_entity.pdbx_description
1 polymer ?
#
loop_
_entity_poly.entity_id
_entity_poly.type
_entity_poly.pdbx_seq_one_letter_code
_entity_poly.pdbx_strand_id
1 'polypeptide(L)'
;RGYCCPSWIMQGGSWRGGGRSLSRHDPLGWANVRGGLPGRDGLRARDLMHRRLYWCQSVDGSGIKHRVNVAQFGDVVCSELTSVRAGRRLFSSVAGGKGRKVSIGDVANVFDHPKELSKVPVGYDRAFGSAVCQEVLHHLRWMLQKDILGQDMFLLGPPGHMRRHLALRYAEMTQREVEFVSLTRDTSEADLKQRREIKNGSVEYVNQAPVRAALEGRLLILDGIEKAERNVLPTLNNLLENREMQLDDGRFLMRASRYDLLSEEETSRDHLVRVNPNFRVLALGLPVPPYRGKTLDPPLRSRFQVRVVEPLGASDLWPDLVHAVSMVDPGVSGNPKDNAKVLALATASSALNAGGLRGANDNKSVSLPPFPENALPSLSQLVHLFQQDQIGMFLNRAFPYFGNMPLGKDQSGFRDTAQIFLGQRSKELVGGGTELDANTVYRLSGVEADGNYTFASENDKVTLQGVVGTRFLNDPTYKHVSKSGFHPISVHEALISGMAQDHCVDRDIMIVGEPGSGKSRVAEEFASRLGYNVQLFSLYRDISARDLLQRRTTDSQGNTGWDYSPLVRAAVNGDVCILDGVSNVDPDTFAVIQRLIVDREADLFDGKCLRMKRTDQEMADNEIEIHPSFRVVALATCSKDGSRSESQWLTPELLSMFSVHYLKQLDPYEQQLVIRKVVPSIPSSCSETLLNFTKELLEVKSIAPSKSKKKRMKETSGIGVSRAASIGLRPLSIRQAIRIARRQYDPKKGDILLDRERIRNILLAHFLPASQRRALEELMNEVGIPPETSSDQVTRTDIKIEASRDVLKIDNVEVPVTAPSCPELVPSPLFFEIAKHKRILRDVLEDVVSGERHILLIGNQGVGKNKIADRLLQMMRKEREYIQLHRDSTVGSLTLSPSLKDGIVVWDDSPLVRAAVHGRTLMIDEVDKAPLEVVSVLKSLVEDDEMLLADGRRLVNPDRYAMLQNSGSAHDKLVPIHEKFSIIVLANRPGFPFLGNNFFRESGDIFSSHVISNPDTESELELLSAYAPSVDTSILRLLVDAFASLRELVDQGVLVYPYSTREAVAVARHLETFPDDGLVDTLENVLGFDTFDPQLVQTIVDVFQRHGIPLAAERFTRNNQNPSTSRELAINVAESKPLGEFIHTEEWINPTKTK
;
A
#
# COMPACT_ATOMS: atom_id res chain seq x y z
N ARG A 1 41.74 28.68 -38.71
CA ARG A 1 42.15 30.07 -39.04
C ARG A 1 41.01 30.97 -38.57
N GLY A 2 41.15 31.88 -37.61
CA GLY A 2 42.28 32.14 -36.68
C GLY A 2 42.15 33.54 -36.05
N TYR A 3 42.52 33.67 -34.77
CA TYR A 3 42.58 34.93 -33.98
C TYR A 3 41.20 35.59 -33.67
N CYS A 4 40.99 36.29 -32.53
CA CYS A 4 41.88 36.57 -31.39
C CYS A 4 41.09 36.71 -30.06
N CYS A 5 41.75 36.45 -28.92
CA CYS A 5 41.37 37.00 -27.60
C CYS A 5 42.16 38.31 -27.33
N PRO A 6 41.96 39.04 -26.21
CA PRO A 6 42.82 38.76 -25.04
C PRO A 6 42.29 39.16 -23.62
N SER A 7 42.82 38.48 -22.58
CA SER A 7 43.05 38.92 -21.17
C SER A 7 41.87 39.49 -20.32
N TRP A 8 41.89 39.66 -18.99
CA TRP A 8 42.84 39.52 -17.84
C TRP A 8 42.18 38.60 -16.76
N ILE A 9 42.78 37.79 -15.86
CA ILE A 9 43.95 37.83 -14.92
C ILE A 9 43.64 38.33 -13.48
N MET A 10 43.73 37.39 -12.50
CA MET A 10 43.84 37.54 -11.01
C MET A 10 42.66 38.20 -10.24
N GLN A 11 42.41 37.96 -8.94
CA GLN A 11 42.99 37.18 -7.79
C GLN A 11 41.82 36.45 -7.05
N GLY A 12 41.95 35.54 -6.07
CA GLY A 12 43.07 34.90 -5.35
C GLY A 12 42.55 34.26 -4.02
N GLY A 13 43.13 33.15 -3.52
CA GLY A 13 42.70 32.55 -2.24
C GLY A 13 43.24 31.13 -1.94
N SER A 14 44.14 31.00 -0.97
CA SER A 14 44.83 29.77 -0.50
C SER A 14 43.91 28.69 0.11
N TRP A 15 44.26 27.39 0.14
CA TRP A 15 45.23 26.77 1.08
C TRP A 15 46.20 25.73 0.44
N ARG A 16 47.15 25.17 1.22
CA ARG A 16 48.35 24.41 0.75
C ARG A 16 48.41 22.95 1.25
N GLY A 17 49.17 22.07 0.59
CA GLY A 17 49.69 20.83 1.24
C GLY A 17 50.34 19.70 0.40
N GLY A 18 51.54 19.89 -0.20
CA GLY A 18 52.39 18.80 -0.77
C GLY A 18 51.90 18.15 -2.10
N GLY A 19 52.72 17.56 -3.00
CA GLY A 19 54.18 17.27 -3.05
C GLY A 19 54.47 15.76 -2.90
N ARG A 20 55.16 15.03 -3.80
CA ARG A 20 56.05 15.30 -4.96
C ARG A 20 55.90 14.15 -6.01
N SER A 21 55.84 14.37 -7.33
CA SER A 21 56.93 14.34 -8.35
C SER A 21 57.90 13.13 -8.28
N LEU A 22 58.33 12.44 -9.36
CA LEU A 22 58.51 12.86 -10.78
C LEU A 22 57.76 12.01 -11.86
N SER A 23 58.43 11.58 -12.94
CA SER A 23 57.89 11.54 -14.32
C SER A 23 58.88 10.97 -15.38
N ARG A 24 58.49 11.04 -16.68
CA ARG A 24 59.24 10.81 -17.96
C ARG A 24 59.37 9.37 -18.50
N HIS A 25 58.82 9.14 -19.70
CA HIS A 25 59.60 9.25 -20.96
C HIS A 25 58.69 9.53 -22.18
N ASP A 26 59.33 9.99 -23.27
CA ASP A 26 58.79 10.59 -24.53
C ASP A 26 59.81 10.25 -25.66
N PRO A 27 59.60 10.51 -26.98
CA PRO A 27 58.38 10.67 -27.80
C PRO A 27 58.53 9.99 -29.22
N LEU A 28 57.77 10.45 -30.23
CA LEU A 28 57.91 10.25 -31.71
C LEU A 28 57.46 8.88 -32.30
N GLY A 29 57.02 8.77 -33.56
CA GLY A 29 56.80 9.78 -34.62
C GLY A 29 56.08 9.20 -35.87
N TRP A 30 55.62 10.04 -36.81
CA TRP A 30 54.89 9.63 -38.04
C TRP A 30 55.81 9.41 -39.25
N ALA A 31 55.51 8.40 -40.09
CA ALA A 31 55.97 8.29 -41.48
C ALA A 31 54.97 7.48 -42.33
N ASN A 32 54.91 7.74 -43.65
CA ASN A 32 53.89 7.19 -44.56
C ASN A 32 54.51 6.89 -45.95
N VAL A 33 54.52 5.63 -46.41
CA VAL A 33 55.09 5.21 -47.71
C VAL A 33 54.22 4.14 -48.38
N ARG A 34 54.22 4.10 -49.73
CA ARG A 34 53.35 3.27 -50.59
C ARG A 34 54.01 1.95 -51.04
N GLY A 35 53.17 0.97 -51.39
CA GLY A 35 53.49 -0.21 -52.21
C GLY A 35 52.20 -1.01 -52.51
N GLY A 36 52.14 -1.86 -53.56
CA GLY A 36 50.94 -2.68 -53.81
C GLY A 36 50.86 -3.43 -55.15
N LEU A 37 49.71 -4.11 -55.37
CA LEU A 37 49.32 -4.97 -56.52
C LEU A 37 50.10 -6.31 -56.64
N PRO A 38 49.64 -7.34 -57.40
CA PRO A 38 48.51 -7.39 -58.36
C PRO A 38 47.54 -8.61 -58.24
N GLY A 39 46.60 -8.75 -59.19
CA GLY A 39 45.83 -9.99 -59.51
C GLY A 39 44.57 -10.23 -58.65
N ARG A 40 43.31 -10.03 -59.08
CA ARG A 40 42.54 -10.61 -60.22
C ARG A 40 42.48 -12.15 -60.25
N ASP A 41 41.34 -12.68 -59.82
CA ASP A 41 40.44 -13.43 -60.74
C ASP A 41 38.97 -13.21 -60.32
N GLY A 42 38.00 -13.54 -61.18
CA GLY A 42 36.62 -13.02 -61.05
C GLY A 42 35.47 -14.03 -61.16
N LEU A 43 34.44 -13.83 -60.33
CA LEU A 43 33.11 -14.44 -60.47
C LEU A 43 32.01 -13.40 -60.25
N ARG A 44 30.77 -13.72 -60.68
CA ARG A 44 29.78 -12.71 -61.11
C ARG A 44 29.01 -12.05 -59.96
N ALA A 45 28.81 -10.73 -60.08
CA ALA A 45 28.05 -9.94 -59.12
C ALA A 45 26.51 -10.04 -59.33
N ARG A 46 25.87 -10.87 -58.51
CA ARG A 46 24.51 -10.68 -57.98
C ARG A 46 24.54 -11.04 -56.48
N ASP A 47 23.44 -10.77 -55.77
CA ASP A 47 23.17 -11.21 -54.39
C ASP A 47 23.98 -10.55 -53.24
N LEU A 48 24.61 -9.37 -53.46
CA LEU A 48 25.25 -8.59 -52.39
C LEU A 48 24.87 -7.08 -52.38
N MET A 49 23.57 -6.81 -52.21
CA MET A 49 23.08 -5.53 -51.67
C MET A 49 21.89 -5.77 -50.73
N HIS A 50 22.10 -5.61 -49.42
CA HIS A 50 21.22 -4.93 -48.45
C HIS A 50 21.65 -5.25 -47.00
N ARG A 51 22.68 -4.51 -46.50
CA ARG A 51 22.94 -4.26 -45.06
C ARG A 51 24.07 -3.24 -44.93
N ARG A 52 23.74 -1.96 -44.79
CA ARG A 52 24.64 -0.92 -44.25
C ARG A 52 23.92 -0.18 -43.14
N LEU A 53 24.50 -0.23 -41.94
CA LEU A 53 24.10 0.58 -40.81
C LEU A 53 24.42 2.04 -41.10
N TYR A 54 23.48 2.94 -40.80
CA TYR A 54 23.75 4.37 -40.72
C TYR A 54 23.92 4.78 -39.26
N TRP A 55 25.17 4.94 -38.84
CA TRP A 55 25.50 5.98 -37.85
C TRP A 55 25.34 7.34 -38.52
N CYS A 56 24.84 8.33 -37.80
CA CYS A 56 24.91 9.73 -38.22
C CYS A 56 25.24 10.60 -37.01
N GLN A 57 26.12 11.58 -37.20
CA GLN A 57 26.52 12.53 -36.16
C GLN A 57 25.53 13.70 -36.05
N SER A 58 25.74 14.54 -35.05
CA SER A 58 24.83 15.60 -34.63
C SER A 58 24.69 16.76 -35.63
N VAL A 59 23.44 17.23 -35.76
CA VAL A 59 23.04 18.62 -36.09
C VAL A 59 23.51 19.17 -37.44
N ASP A 60 22.54 19.32 -38.35
CA ASP A 60 22.21 20.67 -38.84
C ASP A 60 20.71 20.79 -39.15
N GLY A 61 20.17 22.02 -39.13
CA GLY A 61 18.72 22.24 -38.94
C GLY A 61 17.86 22.27 -40.21
N SER A 62 17.08 21.20 -40.47
CA SER A 62 15.80 21.31 -41.22
C SER A 62 14.84 20.16 -40.90
N GLY A 63 13.53 20.43 -40.91
CA GLY A 63 12.51 19.49 -40.42
C GLY A 63 12.06 18.45 -41.46
N ILE A 64 12.53 17.21 -41.35
CA ILE A 64 12.09 16.09 -42.20
C ILE A 64 10.92 15.35 -41.52
N LYS A 65 9.71 15.53 -42.08
CA LYS A 65 8.54 14.71 -41.72
C LYS A 65 8.65 13.33 -42.37
N HIS A 66 9.08 12.32 -41.62
CA HIS A 66 9.02 10.93 -42.10
C HIS A 66 7.55 10.47 -42.22
N ARG A 67 7.04 10.47 -43.46
CA ARG A 67 5.81 9.75 -43.81
C ARG A 67 6.11 8.25 -43.84
N VAL A 68 5.71 7.52 -42.81
CA VAL A 68 5.50 6.07 -42.92
C VAL A 68 4.10 5.87 -43.48
N ASN A 69 4.01 5.39 -44.72
CA ASN A 69 2.74 5.21 -45.41
C ASN A 69 2.13 3.84 -45.02
N VAL A 70 0.87 3.81 -44.55
CA VAL A 70 0.26 2.58 -44.01
C VAL A 70 0.18 1.46 -45.04
N ALA A 71 -0.04 1.80 -46.32
CA ALA A 71 0.04 0.84 -47.42
C ALA A 71 1.44 0.19 -47.50
N GLN A 72 2.50 1.00 -47.50
CA GLN A 72 3.88 0.50 -47.55
C GLN A 72 4.27 -0.30 -46.30
N PHE A 73 3.75 0.02 -45.11
CA PHE A 73 4.05 -0.77 -43.91
C PHE A 73 3.36 -2.14 -43.96
N GLY A 74 2.11 -2.21 -44.44
CA GLY A 74 1.44 -3.48 -44.71
C GLY A 74 2.15 -4.31 -45.78
N ASP A 75 2.66 -3.68 -46.83
CA ASP A 75 3.36 -4.37 -47.92
C ASP A 75 4.80 -4.77 -47.53
N VAL A 76 5.45 -4.05 -46.61
CA VAL A 76 6.71 -4.47 -45.96
C VAL A 76 6.46 -5.70 -45.08
N VAL A 77 5.47 -5.68 -44.18
CA VAL A 77 5.15 -6.84 -43.33
C VAL A 77 4.78 -8.07 -44.19
N CYS A 78 4.00 -7.90 -45.26
CA CYS A 78 3.69 -9.01 -46.18
C CYS A 78 4.91 -9.51 -47.00
N SER A 79 5.88 -8.65 -47.32
CA SER A 79 7.11 -9.07 -48.02
C SER A 79 8.14 -9.71 -47.09
N GLU A 80 8.21 -9.28 -45.84
CA GLU A 80 8.99 -9.97 -44.80
C GLU A 80 8.38 -11.34 -44.48
N LEU A 81 7.07 -11.44 -44.27
CA LEU A 81 6.35 -12.72 -44.06
C LEU A 81 6.55 -13.72 -45.22
N THR A 82 6.60 -13.26 -46.47
CA THR A 82 6.86 -14.15 -47.62
C THR A 82 8.34 -14.54 -47.77
N SER A 83 9.26 -13.84 -47.10
CA SER A 83 10.70 -14.17 -47.08
C SER A 83 11.10 -15.30 -46.12
N VAL A 84 10.23 -15.70 -45.18
CA VAL A 84 10.50 -16.62 -44.05
C VAL A 84 10.91 -18.06 -44.46
N ARG A 85 10.95 -18.38 -45.76
CA ARG A 85 11.27 -19.72 -46.30
C ARG A 85 12.68 -20.26 -45.97
N ALA A 86 13.54 -19.47 -45.33
CA ALA A 86 14.87 -19.88 -44.83
C ALA A 86 14.98 -19.95 -43.28
N GLY A 87 13.87 -19.92 -42.54
CA GLY A 87 13.87 -19.99 -41.08
C GLY A 87 14.44 -21.30 -40.50
N ARG A 88 15.11 -21.20 -39.35
CA ARG A 88 15.54 -22.36 -38.54
C ARG A 88 14.31 -23.13 -38.07
N ARG A 89 14.38 -24.47 -38.11
CA ARG A 89 13.33 -25.37 -37.64
C ARG A 89 13.69 -25.99 -36.29
N LEU A 90 12.70 -26.06 -35.40
CA LEU A 90 12.73 -26.88 -34.20
C LEU A 90 12.34 -28.32 -34.59
N PHE A 91 13.15 -29.28 -34.16
CA PHE A 91 12.84 -30.71 -34.27
C PHE A 91 13.13 -31.37 -32.92
N SER A 92 12.11 -31.90 -32.25
CA SER A 92 12.28 -32.78 -31.10
C SER A 92 11.69 -34.15 -31.41
N SER A 93 12.40 -35.23 -31.07
CA SER A 93 11.93 -36.60 -31.24
C SER A 93 12.29 -37.45 -30.03
N VAL A 94 11.39 -38.37 -29.68
CA VAL A 94 11.65 -39.39 -28.66
C VAL A 94 12.55 -40.44 -29.28
N ALA A 95 13.77 -40.63 -28.75
CA ALA A 95 14.67 -41.66 -29.23
C ALA A 95 14.37 -42.97 -28.49
N GLY A 96 13.98 -44.02 -29.23
CA GLY A 96 13.55 -45.30 -28.66
C GLY A 96 14.51 -45.83 -27.59
N GLY A 97 14.07 -45.84 -26.34
CA GLY A 97 14.81 -46.34 -25.18
C GLY A 97 16.01 -45.51 -24.70
N LYS A 98 16.31 -44.34 -25.30
CA LYS A 98 17.51 -43.53 -24.95
C LYS A 98 17.25 -42.01 -25.00
N GLY A 99 16.32 -41.54 -24.15
CA GLY A 99 16.10 -40.12 -23.88
C GLY A 99 15.32 -39.34 -24.95
N ARG A 100 15.06 -38.06 -24.67
CA ARG A 100 14.46 -37.11 -25.63
C ARG A 100 15.58 -36.41 -26.40
N LYS A 101 15.56 -36.51 -27.72
CA LYS A 101 16.48 -35.76 -28.58
C LYS A 101 15.85 -34.43 -28.96
N VAL A 102 16.55 -33.34 -28.66
CA VAL A 102 16.15 -31.97 -29.01
C VAL A 102 17.16 -31.39 -29.99
N SER A 103 16.68 -30.79 -31.08
CA SER A 103 17.51 -30.16 -32.09
C SER A 103 16.90 -28.85 -32.62
N ILE A 104 17.75 -27.82 -32.74
CA ILE A 104 17.36 -26.47 -33.16
C ILE A 104 18.33 -26.03 -34.25
N GLY A 105 17.93 -26.22 -35.51
CA GLY A 105 18.81 -26.05 -36.67
C GLY A 105 19.97 -27.05 -36.65
N ASP A 106 21.18 -26.53 -36.47
CA ASP A 106 22.47 -27.26 -36.49
C ASP A 106 22.89 -27.85 -35.14
N VAL A 107 22.26 -27.45 -34.03
CA VAL A 107 22.62 -27.88 -32.67
C VAL A 107 21.63 -28.93 -32.18
N ALA A 108 22.13 -30.03 -31.62
CA ALA A 108 21.32 -31.09 -31.03
C ALA A 108 21.93 -31.63 -29.74
N ASN A 109 21.09 -32.03 -28.78
CA ASN A 109 21.48 -32.79 -27.60
C ASN A 109 20.48 -33.93 -27.31
N VAL A 110 20.88 -34.88 -26.48
CA VAL A 110 19.99 -35.91 -25.91
C VAL A 110 19.88 -35.65 -24.41
N PHE A 111 18.65 -35.66 -23.90
CA PHE A 111 18.34 -35.50 -22.48
C PHE A 111 17.74 -36.79 -21.93
N ASP A 112 18.09 -37.12 -20.69
CA ASP A 112 17.49 -38.25 -19.96
C ASP A 112 15.98 -38.03 -19.74
N HIS A 113 15.25 -39.08 -19.37
CA HIS A 113 13.86 -38.93 -18.92
C HIS A 113 13.84 -38.38 -17.48
N PRO A 114 12.88 -37.50 -17.14
CA PRO A 114 12.70 -37.03 -15.77
C PRO A 114 12.31 -38.18 -14.83
N LYS A 115 12.75 -38.11 -13.57
CA LYS A 115 12.31 -38.94 -12.46
C LYS A 115 10.93 -38.46 -11.96
N GLU A 116 10.81 -37.15 -11.76
CA GLU A 116 9.59 -36.46 -11.32
C GLU A 116 9.00 -35.66 -12.49
N LEU A 117 7.99 -36.21 -13.18
CA LEU A 117 7.28 -35.50 -14.25
C LEU A 117 6.63 -34.20 -13.77
N SER A 118 6.14 -34.16 -12.52
CA SER A 118 5.63 -32.95 -11.88
C SER A 118 6.68 -31.84 -11.73
N LYS A 119 7.99 -32.14 -11.74
CA LYS A 119 9.02 -31.10 -11.72
C LYS A 119 9.39 -30.56 -13.11
N VAL A 120 8.78 -31.05 -14.18
CA VAL A 120 8.93 -30.49 -15.54
C VAL A 120 7.83 -29.43 -15.79
N PRO A 121 8.16 -28.22 -16.28
CA PRO A 121 7.13 -27.23 -16.66
C PRO A 121 6.28 -27.69 -17.85
N VAL A 122 4.99 -27.28 -17.88
CA VAL A 122 4.02 -27.69 -18.92
C VAL A 122 3.20 -26.50 -19.44
N GLY A 123 3.07 -26.40 -20.77
CA GLY A 123 2.20 -25.45 -21.48
C GLY A 123 2.91 -24.25 -22.11
N TYR A 124 4.18 -24.01 -21.79
CA TYR A 124 4.99 -22.91 -22.32
C TYR A 124 5.40 -23.13 -23.79
N ASP A 125 5.42 -24.37 -24.26
CA ASP A 125 5.63 -24.70 -25.67
C ASP A 125 4.35 -24.61 -26.52
N ARG A 126 3.15 -24.63 -25.88
CA ARG A 126 1.84 -24.60 -26.56
C ARG A 126 1.15 -23.23 -26.57
N ALA A 127 1.44 -22.34 -25.61
CA ALA A 127 0.74 -21.07 -25.44
C ALA A 127 0.79 -20.11 -26.66
N PHE A 128 1.79 -20.28 -27.54
CA PHE A 128 2.02 -19.45 -28.73
C PHE A 128 1.86 -20.29 -30.00
N GLY A 129 0.72 -20.16 -30.67
CA GLY A 129 0.18 -21.15 -31.61
C GLY A 129 1.02 -21.36 -32.88
N SER A 130 1.61 -22.55 -33.00
CA SER A 130 2.13 -23.16 -34.25
C SER A 130 3.31 -22.49 -34.99
N ALA A 131 3.75 -21.28 -34.62
CA ALA A 131 4.90 -20.62 -35.27
C ALA A 131 5.82 -19.89 -34.27
N VAL A 132 6.90 -20.54 -33.83
CA VAL A 132 7.89 -19.91 -32.92
C VAL A 132 8.71 -18.86 -33.66
N CYS A 133 8.70 -17.60 -33.18
CA CYS A 133 9.53 -16.51 -33.68
C CYS A 133 11.02 -16.93 -33.79
N GLN A 134 11.69 -16.50 -34.87
CA GLN A 134 13.09 -16.85 -35.13
C GLN A 134 14.06 -16.30 -34.08
N GLU A 135 13.71 -15.20 -33.39
CA GLU A 135 14.49 -14.65 -32.28
C GLU A 135 14.43 -15.59 -31.07
N VAL A 136 13.22 -16.01 -30.66
CA VAL A 136 13.01 -17.00 -29.59
C VAL A 136 13.77 -18.30 -29.88
N LEU A 137 13.72 -18.80 -31.12
CA LEU A 137 14.52 -19.97 -31.54
C LEU A 137 16.03 -19.72 -31.49
N HIS A 138 16.50 -18.49 -31.75
CA HIS A 138 17.91 -18.14 -31.61
C HIS A 138 18.35 -18.11 -30.13
N HIS A 139 17.50 -17.64 -29.22
CA HIS A 139 17.74 -17.71 -27.77
C HIS A 139 17.77 -19.17 -27.27
N LEU A 140 16.76 -19.98 -27.61
CA LEU A 140 16.71 -21.40 -27.22
C LEU A 140 17.89 -22.20 -27.78
N ARG A 141 18.34 -21.91 -29.02
CA ARG A 141 19.56 -22.50 -29.59
C ARG A 141 20.81 -22.12 -28.80
N TRP A 142 20.93 -20.85 -28.36
CA TRP A 142 22.06 -20.41 -27.53
C TRP A 142 22.07 -21.13 -26.16
N MET A 143 20.91 -21.32 -25.53
CA MET A 143 20.80 -22.09 -24.28
C MET A 143 21.24 -23.54 -24.46
N LEU A 144 20.77 -24.19 -25.54
CA LEU A 144 21.17 -25.55 -25.90
C LEU A 144 22.68 -25.67 -26.10
N GLN A 145 23.34 -24.66 -26.71
CA GLN A 145 24.80 -24.63 -26.80
C GLN A 145 25.50 -24.48 -25.44
N LYS A 146 24.91 -23.79 -24.46
CA LYS A 146 25.49 -23.62 -23.13
C LYS A 146 25.36 -24.85 -22.23
N ASP A 147 24.23 -25.54 -22.29
CA ASP A 147 24.05 -26.78 -21.52
C ASP A 147 24.98 -27.91 -22.00
N ILE A 148 25.17 -28.04 -23.33
CA ILE A 148 26.17 -28.94 -23.94
C ILE A 148 27.60 -28.63 -23.45
N LEU A 149 27.92 -27.36 -23.22
CA LEU A 149 29.22 -26.91 -22.68
C LEU A 149 29.32 -27.02 -21.15
N GLY A 150 28.25 -27.43 -20.46
CA GLY A 150 28.19 -27.47 -19.00
C GLY A 150 28.22 -26.10 -18.32
N GLN A 151 27.83 -25.03 -19.04
CA GLN A 151 27.95 -23.64 -18.57
C GLN A 151 26.63 -23.10 -18.02
N ASP A 152 26.67 -22.49 -16.84
CA ASP A 152 25.51 -21.81 -16.26
C ASP A 152 25.15 -20.54 -17.04
N MET A 153 23.84 -20.26 -17.10
CA MET A 153 23.24 -19.27 -18.00
C MET A 153 22.67 -18.08 -17.22
N PHE A 154 22.64 -16.90 -17.83
CA PHE A 154 21.95 -15.72 -17.28
C PHE A 154 21.18 -15.00 -18.39
N LEU A 155 19.88 -14.83 -18.21
CA LEU A 155 19.00 -14.08 -19.11
C LEU A 155 18.78 -12.66 -18.55
N LEU A 156 19.43 -11.69 -19.20
CA LEU A 156 19.35 -10.26 -18.87
C LEU A 156 18.35 -9.58 -19.81
N GLY A 157 17.52 -8.67 -19.32
CA GLY A 157 16.54 -7.98 -20.17
C GLY A 157 15.56 -7.12 -19.37
N PRO A 158 14.58 -6.47 -20.02
CA PRO A 158 13.59 -5.65 -19.34
C PRO A 158 12.75 -6.45 -18.33
N PRO A 159 12.08 -5.78 -17.37
CA PRO A 159 11.06 -6.40 -16.53
C PRO A 159 9.89 -6.90 -17.40
N GLY A 160 9.48 -8.16 -17.19
CA GLY A 160 8.41 -8.80 -17.95
C GLY A 160 8.59 -10.32 -18.10
N HIS A 161 7.50 -10.99 -18.49
CA HIS A 161 7.39 -12.45 -18.54
C HIS A 161 8.40 -13.18 -19.46
N MET A 162 8.82 -12.56 -20.57
CA MET A 162 9.60 -13.19 -21.65
C MET A 162 10.84 -13.97 -21.17
N ARG A 163 11.60 -13.42 -20.20
CA ARG A 163 12.80 -14.09 -19.66
C ARG A 163 12.47 -15.39 -18.94
N ARG A 164 11.40 -15.40 -18.13
CA ARG A 164 10.90 -16.55 -17.38
C ARG A 164 10.22 -17.58 -18.30
N HIS A 165 9.36 -17.13 -19.22
CA HIS A 165 8.72 -18.01 -20.21
C HIS A 165 9.75 -18.70 -21.11
N LEU A 166 10.81 -18.02 -21.52
CA LEU A 166 11.89 -18.63 -22.33
C LEU A 166 12.66 -19.70 -21.55
N ALA A 167 12.90 -19.50 -20.25
CA ALA A 167 13.53 -20.49 -19.38
C ALA A 167 12.65 -21.72 -19.14
N LEU A 168 11.36 -21.52 -18.86
CA LEU A 168 10.40 -22.60 -18.61
C LEU A 168 10.08 -23.39 -19.89
N ARG A 169 9.96 -22.72 -21.05
CA ARG A 169 9.85 -23.37 -22.37
C ARG A 169 11.10 -24.19 -22.71
N TYR A 170 12.30 -23.72 -22.34
CA TYR A 170 13.52 -24.52 -22.51
C TYR A 170 13.47 -25.80 -21.67
N ALA A 171 13.04 -25.72 -20.41
CA ALA A 171 12.89 -26.88 -19.53
C ALA A 171 11.83 -27.87 -20.04
N GLU A 172 10.65 -27.40 -20.47
CA GLU A 172 9.59 -28.23 -21.08
C GLU A 172 10.09 -28.95 -22.34
N MET A 173 10.72 -28.21 -23.27
CA MET A 173 11.28 -28.73 -24.51
C MET A 173 12.34 -29.81 -24.26
N THR A 174 13.18 -29.64 -23.23
CA THR A 174 14.26 -30.56 -22.85
C THR A 174 13.84 -31.64 -21.85
N GLN A 175 12.61 -31.58 -21.32
CA GLN A 175 12.08 -32.45 -20.26
C GLN A 175 12.95 -32.45 -18.98
N ARG A 176 13.55 -31.30 -18.66
CA ARG A 176 14.36 -31.14 -17.45
C ARG A 176 13.48 -30.76 -16.26
N GLU A 177 13.69 -31.45 -15.15
CA GLU A 177 13.17 -31.06 -13.84
C GLU A 177 13.72 -29.69 -13.41
N VAL A 178 12.86 -28.87 -12.82
CA VAL A 178 13.15 -27.50 -12.39
C VAL A 178 12.93 -27.35 -10.88
N GLU A 179 13.84 -26.63 -10.24
CA GLU A 179 13.61 -26.01 -8.92
C GLU A 179 13.70 -24.49 -9.13
N PHE A 180 12.69 -23.74 -8.69
CA PHE A 180 12.63 -22.28 -8.88
C PHE A 180 12.80 -21.56 -7.55
N VAL A 181 13.57 -20.46 -7.55
CA VAL A 181 13.71 -19.54 -6.41
C VAL A 181 13.49 -18.11 -6.89
N SER A 182 12.46 -17.45 -6.35
CA SER A 182 12.34 -15.99 -6.42
C SER A 182 13.19 -15.38 -5.32
N LEU A 183 14.18 -14.56 -5.68
CA LEU A 183 15.02 -13.85 -4.73
C LEU A 183 14.45 -12.45 -4.49
N THR A 184 14.19 -12.17 -3.22
CA THR A 184 13.74 -10.87 -2.73
C THR A 184 14.75 -10.31 -1.72
N ARG A 185 14.50 -9.10 -1.24
CA ARG A 185 15.23 -8.52 -0.13
C ARG A 185 15.18 -9.41 1.14
N ASP A 186 14.03 -10.03 1.41
CA ASP A 186 13.78 -10.80 2.64
C ASP A 186 14.29 -12.25 2.59
N THR A 187 14.88 -12.65 1.45
CA THR A 187 15.46 -14.00 1.29
C THR A 187 16.65 -14.18 2.21
N SER A 188 16.66 -15.25 3.00
CA SER A 188 17.70 -15.56 3.97
C SER A 188 18.53 -16.79 3.56
N GLU A 189 19.67 -16.99 4.22
CA GLU A 189 20.50 -18.19 4.05
C GLU A 189 19.71 -19.50 4.28
N ALA A 190 18.77 -19.49 5.23
CA ALA A 190 17.92 -20.64 5.54
C ALA A 190 16.98 -21.02 4.38
N ASP A 191 16.55 -20.07 3.54
CA ASP A 191 15.71 -20.34 2.35
C ASP A 191 16.51 -20.94 1.18
N LEU A 192 17.84 -20.92 1.25
CA LEU A 192 18.73 -21.39 0.17
C LEU A 192 19.50 -22.66 0.53
N LYS A 193 19.82 -22.87 1.81
CA LYS A 193 20.43 -24.10 2.34
C LYS A 193 19.36 -25.09 2.84
N GLN A 194 18.98 -24.91 4.10
CA GLN A 194 18.12 -25.79 4.88
C GLN A 194 17.31 -24.94 5.85
N ARG A 195 16.03 -25.29 6.04
CA ARG A 195 15.20 -24.73 7.11
C ARG A 195 15.11 -25.72 8.26
N ARG A 196 15.20 -25.19 9.48
CA ARG A 196 15.03 -25.93 10.73
C ARG A 196 13.55 -25.86 11.11
N GLU A 197 12.91 -27.01 11.27
CA GLU A 197 11.50 -27.13 11.68
C GLU A 197 11.41 -27.98 12.95
N ILE A 198 10.57 -27.58 13.91
CA ILE A 198 10.37 -28.33 15.15
C ILE A 198 9.17 -29.25 14.94
N LYS A 199 9.38 -30.57 15.07
CA LYS A 199 8.34 -31.61 14.99
C LYS A 199 8.54 -32.63 16.11
N ASN A 200 7.48 -32.86 16.88
CA ASN A 200 7.45 -33.73 18.06
C ASN A 200 8.59 -33.43 19.06
N GLY A 201 8.89 -32.13 19.26
CA GLY A 201 9.99 -31.67 20.12
C GLY A 201 11.41 -31.89 19.58
N SER A 202 11.57 -32.44 18.38
CA SER A 202 12.85 -32.61 17.69
C SER A 202 13.02 -31.63 16.53
N VAL A 203 14.27 -31.35 16.11
CA VAL A 203 14.58 -30.42 15.02
C VAL A 203 14.88 -31.20 13.73
N GLU A 204 14.04 -31.02 12.72
CA GLU A 204 14.23 -31.53 11.37
C GLU A 204 14.89 -30.48 10.47
N TYR A 205 15.78 -30.91 9.56
CA TYR A 205 16.50 -30.05 8.61
C TYR A 205 16.00 -30.28 7.18
N VAL A 206 15.11 -29.39 6.71
CA VAL A 206 14.44 -29.50 5.41
C VAL A 206 15.28 -28.86 4.30
N ASN A 207 15.75 -29.67 3.35
CA ASN A 207 16.53 -29.23 2.19
C ASN A 207 15.76 -28.26 1.28
N GLN A 208 16.40 -27.15 0.91
CA GLN A 208 15.81 -26.12 0.05
C GLN A 208 16.09 -26.32 -1.44
N ALA A 209 15.38 -25.59 -2.29
CA ALA A 209 15.45 -25.69 -3.75
C ALA A 209 16.89 -25.74 -4.34
N PRO A 210 17.87 -24.90 -3.93
CA PRO A 210 19.24 -25.01 -4.43
C PRO A 210 19.94 -26.33 -4.05
N VAL A 211 19.69 -26.83 -2.83
CA VAL A 211 20.22 -28.11 -2.34
C VAL A 211 19.53 -29.28 -3.04
N ARG A 212 18.19 -29.28 -3.16
CA ARG A 212 17.42 -30.29 -3.91
C ARG A 212 17.91 -30.39 -5.36
N ALA A 213 18.12 -29.24 -6.03
CA ALA A 213 18.61 -29.21 -7.40
C ALA A 213 20.03 -29.77 -7.54
N ALA A 214 20.92 -29.48 -6.60
CA ALA A 214 22.29 -30.00 -6.60
C ALA A 214 22.34 -31.52 -6.37
N LEU A 215 21.48 -32.05 -5.49
CA LEU A 215 21.37 -33.50 -5.23
C LEU A 215 20.78 -34.25 -6.43
N GLU A 216 19.63 -33.80 -6.95
CA GLU A 216 18.89 -34.54 -7.97
C GLU A 216 19.37 -34.26 -9.41
N GLY A 217 20.11 -33.17 -9.65
CA GLY A 217 20.60 -32.77 -10.97
C GLY A 217 19.66 -31.84 -11.74
N ARG A 218 18.69 -31.24 -11.04
CA ARG A 218 17.65 -30.35 -11.61
C ARG A 218 18.27 -29.08 -12.18
N LEU A 219 17.49 -28.40 -13.02
CA LEU A 219 17.78 -27.03 -13.46
C LEU A 219 17.31 -26.06 -12.37
N LEU A 220 18.24 -25.40 -11.68
CA LEU A 220 17.90 -24.36 -10.71
C LEU A 220 17.66 -23.04 -11.44
N ILE A 221 16.46 -22.49 -11.33
CA ILE A 221 16.12 -21.14 -11.81
C ILE A 221 16.19 -20.15 -10.66
N LEU A 222 17.00 -19.11 -10.80
CA LEU A 222 17.13 -17.99 -9.85
C LEU A 222 16.57 -16.72 -10.50
N ASP A 223 15.45 -16.20 -10.01
CA ASP A 223 14.86 -14.94 -10.50
C ASP A 223 15.10 -13.81 -9.50
N GLY A 224 15.32 -12.58 -9.98
CA GLY A 224 15.52 -11.39 -9.13
C GLY A 224 16.88 -11.28 -8.42
N ILE A 225 17.99 -11.76 -9.00
CA ILE A 225 19.32 -11.71 -8.34
C ILE A 225 19.72 -10.26 -7.97
N GLU A 226 19.30 -9.26 -8.74
CA GLU A 226 19.52 -7.84 -8.40
C GLU A 226 18.76 -7.33 -7.16
N LYS A 227 17.74 -8.05 -6.68
CA LYS A 227 16.89 -7.66 -5.53
C LYS A 227 17.41 -8.21 -4.21
N ALA A 228 18.06 -9.38 -4.24
CA ALA A 228 18.64 -10.07 -3.08
C ALA A 228 19.52 -9.15 -2.19
N GLU A 229 19.58 -9.41 -0.88
CA GLU A 229 20.57 -8.74 -0.03
C GLU A 229 21.99 -9.34 -0.19
N ARG A 230 23.00 -8.47 -0.01
CA ARG A 230 24.42 -8.79 -0.31
C ARG A 230 25.05 -9.80 0.65
N ASN A 231 24.44 -10.01 1.81
CA ASN A 231 24.76 -11.06 2.78
C ASN A 231 24.45 -12.47 2.24
N VAL A 232 23.43 -12.61 1.39
CA VAL A 232 22.88 -13.90 0.95
C VAL A 232 23.58 -14.43 -0.31
N LEU A 233 24.01 -13.54 -1.22
CA LEU A 233 24.72 -13.93 -2.45
C LEU A 233 26.03 -14.74 -2.20
N PRO A 234 26.85 -14.45 -1.16
CA PRO A 234 27.97 -15.30 -0.74
C PRO A 234 27.60 -16.77 -0.43
N THR A 235 26.38 -17.07 -0.02
CA THR A 235 25.93 -18.46 0.24
C THR A 235 25.82 -19.26 -1.06
N LEU A 236 25.25 -18.66 -2.10
CA LEU A 236 25.18 -19.28 -3.43
C LEU A 236 26.55 -19.32 -4.11
N ASN A 237 27.45 -18.40 -3.79
CA ASN A 237 28.74 -18.20 -4.44
C ASN A 237 29.56 -19.50 -4.61
N ASN A 238 29.65 -20.33 -3.56
CA ASN A 238 30.44 -21.55 -3.58
C ASN A 238 29.71 -22.73 -4.26
N LEU A 239 28.38 -22.78 -4.15
CA LEU A 239 27.54 -23.75 -4.86
C LEU A 239 27.55 -23.49 -6.38
N LEU A 240 27.59 -22.22 -6.80
CA LEU A 240 27.71 -21.83 -8.19
C LEU A 240 29.09 -22.18 -8.75
N GLU A 241 30.18 -21.80 -8.08
CA GLU A 241 31.54 -22.02 -8.59
C GLU A 241 32.01 -23.46 -8.45
N ASN A 242 32.17 -23.93 -7.21
CA ASN A 242 32.81 -25.21 -6.94
C ASN A 242 31.81 -26.36 -7.01
N ARG A 243 30.50 -26.08 -6.93
CA ARG A 243 29.47 -27.07 -6.56
C ARG A 243 29.71 -27.61 -5.14
N GLU A 244 30.08 -26.72 -4.23
CA GLU A 244 30.43 -27.02 -2.84
C GLU A 244 29.68 -26.11 -1.87
N MET A 245 29.09 -26.68 -0.81
CA MET A 245 28.27 -25.94 0.17
C MET A 245 28.16 -26.74 1.47
N GLN A 246 28.41 -26.08 2.60
CA GLN A 246 28.16 -26.63 3.93
C GLN A 246 26.69 -26.47 4.31
N LEU A 247 26.10 -27.56 4.81
CA LEU A 247 24.70 -27.64 5.26
C LEU A 247 24.61 -27.50 6.79
N ASP A 248 23.43 -27.13 7.27
CA ASP A 248 23.16 -26.79 8.67
C ASP A 248 23.04 -28.04 9.58
N ASP A 249 22.80 -29.21 8.98
CA ASP A 249 22.85 -30.53 9.61
C ASP A 249 24.29 -31.10 9.73
N GLY A 250 25.30 -30.35 9.31
CA GLY A 250 26.70 -30.74 9.34
C GLY A 250 27.20 -31.49 8.09
N ARG A 251 26.34 -31.80 7.12
CA ARG A 251 26.77 -32.38 5.83
C ARG A 251 27.43 -31.33 4.93
N PHE A 252 28.23 -31.79 3.97
CA PHE A 252 28.93 -30.95 3.01
C PHE A 252 28.70 -31.46 1.58
N LEU A 253 28.07 -30.64 0.74
CA LEU A 253 27.94 -30.90 -0.69
C LEU A 253 29.31 -30.81 -1.37
N MET A 254 29.67 -31.81 -2.17
CA MET A 254 30.91 -31.88 -2.93
C MET A 254 30.65 -32.26 -4.39
N ARG A 255 31.37 -31.61 -5.32
CA ARG A 255 31.33 -31.90 -6.76
C ARG A 255 31.60 -33.39 -7.05
N ALA A 256 30.77 -34.02 -7.89
CA ALA A 256 30.94 -35.40 -8.37
C ALA A 256 32.40 -35.79 -8.64
N SER A 257 33.08 -35.08 -9.55
CA SER A 257 34.46 -35.39 -9.97
C SER A 257 35.52 -35.25 -8.87
N ARG A 258 35.18 -34.74 -7.68
CA ARG A 258 36.05 -34.62 -6.51
C ARG A 258 35.70 -35.70 -5.47
N TYR A 259 34.40 -35.95 -5.28
CA TYR A 259 33.89 -37.05 -4.48
C TYR A 259 34.33 -38.42 -5.04
N ASP A 260 34.25 -38.58 -6.36
CA ASP A 260 34.62 -39.81 -7.09
C ASP A 260 36.15 -40.11 -7.08
N LEU A 261 36.96 -39.23 -6.50
CA LEU A 261 38.40 -39.41 -6.31
C LEU A 261 38.80 -39.80 -4.88
N LEU A 262 37.87 -39.77 -3.92
CA LEU A 262 38.13 -40.14 -2.52
C LEU A 262 38.14 -41.67 -2.37
N SER A 263 39.00 -42.19 -1.50
CA SER A 263 39.05 -43.63 -1.22
C SER A 263 37.83 -44.10 -0.41
N GLU A 264 37.55 -45.40 -0.40
CA GLU A 264 36.40 -45.97 0.32
C GLU A 264 36.65 -46.14 1.83
N GLU A 265 37.91 -46.12 2.25
CA GLU A 265 38.34 -46.34 3.64
C GLU A 265 38.36 -45.05 4.47
N GLU A 266 38.04 -43.90 3.86
CA GLU A 266 37.99 -42.60 4.52
C GLU A 266 36.70 -42.41 5.35
N THR A 267 36.82 -42.47 6.68
CA THR A 267 35.75 -42.16 7.64
C THR A 267 35.15 -40.76 7.51
N SER A 268 35.76 -39.87 6.72
CA SER A 268 35.21 -38.57 6.35
C SER A 268 34.01 -38.66 5.38
N ARG A 269 33.75 -39.80 4.72
CA ARG A 269 32.65 -39.96 3.75
C ARG A 269 31.25 -39.73 4.37
N ASP A 270 31.02 -40.07 5.63
CA ASP A 270 29.68 -40.03 6.26
C ASP A 270 29.02 -38.63 6.27
N HIS A 271 29.82 -37.56 6.22
CA HIS A 271 29.34 -36.18 6.14
C HIS A 271 29.42 -35.58 4.72
N LEU A 272 29.96 -36.30 3.74
CA LEU A 272 30.14 -35.81 2.37
C LEU A 272 28.98 -36.25 1.47
N VAL A 273 28.45 -35.31 0.68
CA VAL A 273 27.29 -35.58 -0.19
C VAL A 273 27.59 -35.19 -1.63
N ARG A 274 27.46 -36.15 -2.54
CA ARG A 274 27.81 -36.02 -3.95
C ARG A 274 26.79 -35.17 -4.73
N VAL A 275 27.22 -34.04 -5.28
CA VAL A 275 26.43 -33.21 -6.21
C VAL A 275 26.36 -33.88 -7.58
N ASN A 276 25.16 -33.93 -8.18
CA ASN A 276 24.92 -34.57 -9.47
C ASN A 276 25.57 -33.78 -10.65
N PRO A 277 26.30 -34.44 -11.57
CA PRO A 277 26.96 -33.77 -12.70
C PRO A 277 26.01 -33.08 -13.69
N ASN A 278 24.72 -33.44 -13.72
CA ASN A 278 23.71 -32.80 -14.55
C ASN A 278 23.21 -31.44 -13.99
N PHE A 279 23.54 -31.09 -12.73
CA PHE A 279 23.14 -29.83 -12.11
C PHE A 279 23.59 -28.59 -12.91
N ARG A 280 22.66 -27.69 -13.21
CA ARG A 280 22.86 -26.42 -13.93
C ARG A 280 22.07 -25.31 -13.24
N VAL A 281 22.55 -24.08 -13.40
CA VAL A 281 21.85 -22.88 -12.93
C VAL A 281 21.53 -21.96 -14.10
N LEU A 282 20.31 -21.44 -14.08
CA LEU A 282 19.78 -20.43 -14.99
C LEU A 282 19.31 -19.23 -14.18
N ALA A 283 20.04 -18.13 -14.28
CA ALA A 283 19.69 -16.87 -13.65
C ALA A 283 18.81 -16.01 -14.55
N LEU A 284 17.86 -15.30 -13.97
CA LEU A 284 17.08 -14.23 -14.58
C LEU A 284 17.36 -12.94 -13.81
N GLY A 285 17.57 -11.83 -14.52
CA GLY A 285 17.76 -10.53 -13.86
C GLY A 285 17.65 -9.31 -14.78
N LEU A 286 17.69 -8.14 -14.15
CA LEU A 286 17.50 -6.83 -14.79
C LEU A 286 18.84 -6.13 -15.08
N PRO A 287 18.99 -5.39 -16.20
CA PRO A 287 20.12 -4.49 -16.39
C PRO A 287 20.01 -3.28 -15.46
N VAL A 288 20.92 -3.23 -14.49
CA VAL A 288 21.11 -2.14 -13.52
C VAL A 288 22.43 -1.45 -13.83
N PRO A 289 22.47 -0.17 -14.24
CA PRO A 289 21.35 0.65 -14.75
C PRO A 289 20.80 0.13 -16.11
N PRO A 290 19.61 0.57 -16.58
CA PRO A 290 18.78 1.67 -16.06
C PRO A 290 17.75 1.29 -15.00
N TYR A 291 17.46 0.00 -14.79
CA TYR A 291 16.42 -0.40 -13.84
C TYR A 291 16.89 -0.32 -12.38
N ARG A 292 15.92 -0.32 -11.46
CA ARG A 292 16.18 -0.42 -10.01
C ARG A 292 16.72 -1.82 -9.68
N GLY A 293 17.50 -1.88 -8.60
CA GLY A 293 18.17 -3.10 -8.13
C GLY A 293 19.62 -2.83 -7.73
N LYS A 294 20.35 -3.88 -7.38
CA LYS A 294 21.77 -3.87 -7.01
C LYS A 294 22.60 -4.41 -8.17
N THR A 295 23.68 -3.73 -8.52
CA THR A 295 24.64 -4.25 -9.52
C THR A 295 25.30 -5.53 -9.01
N LEU A 296 25.32 -6.59 -9.83
CA LEU A 296 25.99 -7.85 -9.51
C LEU A 296 27.50 -7.65 -9.26
N ASP A 297 28.01 -8.24 -8.19
CA ASP A 297 29.43 -8.18 -7.87
C ASP A 297 30.27 -8.91 -8.93
N PRO A 298 31.48 -8.41 -9.28
CA PRO A 298 32.29 -8.96 -10.36
C PRO A 298 32.55 -10.48 -10.30
N PRO A 299 32.77 -11.14 -9.13
CA PRO A 299 32.97 -12.59 -9.05
C PRO A 299 31.71 -13.40 -9.37
N LEU A 300 30.52 -12.90 -9.04
CA LEU A 300 29.26 -13.56 -9.41
C LEU A 300 28.97 -13.34 -10.90
N ARG A 301 29.22 -12.13 -11.41
CA ARG A 301 29.04 -11.75 -12.81
C ARG A 301 29.94 -12.55 -13.78
N SER A 302 31.15 -12.93 -13.38
CA SER A 302 32.11 -13.62 -14.26
C SER A 302 31.76 -15.09 -14.57
N ARG A 303 30.98 -15.75 -13.69
CA ARG A 303 30.63 -17.17 -13.81
C ARG A 303 29.54 -17.44 -14.83
N PHE A 304 28.54 -16.56 -14.88
CA PHE A 304 27.40 -16.71 -15.75
C PHE A 304 27.72 -16.34 -17.20
N GLN A 305 27.23 -17.16 -18.13
CA GLN A 305 27.17 -16.76 -19.52
C GLN A 305 25.91 -15.91 -19.75
N VAL A 306 26.09 -14.61 -19.96
CA VAL A 306 24.97 -13.68 -20.13
C VAL A 306 24.45 -13.70 -21.58
N ARG A 307 23.13 -13.76 -21.72
CA ARG A 307 22.40 -13.43 -22.95
C ARG A 307 21.42 -12.30 -22.67
N VAL A 308 21.50 -11.23 -23.46
CA VAL A 308 20.46 -10.19 -23.49
C VAL A 308 19.26 -10.74 -24.27
N VAL A 309 18.06 -10.55 -23.70
CA VAL A 309 16.75 -10.75 -24.31
C VAL A 309 16.11 -9.37 -24.47
N GLU A 310 15.76 -9.01 -25.69
CA GLU A 310 15.15 -7.72 -26.05
C GLU A 310 13.63 -7.89 -26.26
N PRO A 311 12.82 -6.82 -26.08
CA PRO A 311 11.39 -6.86 -26.34
C PRO A 311 11.08 -7.06 -27.83
N LEU A 312 10.01 -7.79 -28.15
CA LEU A 312 9.70 -8.21 -29.52
C LEU A 312 9.10 -7.08 -30.38
N GLY A 313 9.37 -7.11 -31.68
CA GLY A 313 8.78 -6.18 -32.65
C GLY A 313 7.30 -6.45 -32.93
N ALA A 314 6.55 -5.43 -33.33
CA ALA A 314 5.14 -5.58 -33.75
C ALA A 314 4.93 -6.56 -34.92
N SER A 315 5.97 -6.79 -35.73
CA SER A 315 6.03 -7.85 -36.76
C SER A 315 5.98 -9.26 -36.17
N ASP A 316 6.79 -9.48 -35.14
CA ASP A 316 7.05 -10.79 -34.54
C ASP A 316 5.98 -11.16 -33.50
N LEU A 317 5.35 -10.16 -32.89
CA LEU A 317 4.15 -10.31 -32.04
C LEU A 317 2.87 -10.55 -32.85
N TRP A 318 2.82 -10.21 -34.15
CA TRP A 318 1.57 -10.27 -34.92
C TRP A 318 0.90 -11.67 -34.95
N PRO A 319 1.61 -12.79 -35.13
CA PRO A 319 1.01 -14.12 -35.10
C PRO A 319 0.36 -14.44 -33.75
N ASP A 320 0.99 -14.04 -32.65
CA ASP A 320 0.50 -14.30 -31.29
C ASP A 320 -0.76 -13.48 -30.96
N LEU A 321 -0.83 -12.24 -31.47
CA LEU A 321 -2.02 -11.39 -31.34
C LEU A 321 -3.20 -11.89 -32.18
N VAL A 322 -2.95 -12.35 -33.42
CA VAL A 322 -3.99 -12.98 -34.25
C VAL A 322 -4.48 -14.29 -33.60
N HIS A 323 -3.57 -15.11 -33.09
CA HIS A 323 -3.90 -16.32 -32.34
C HIS A 323 -4.77 -16.00 -31.11
N ALA A 324 -4.41 -14.97 -30.34
CA ALA A 324 -5.20 -14.51 -29.20
C ALA A 324 -6.62 -14.09 -29.60
N VAL A 325 -6.78 -13.29 -30.67
CA VAL A 325 -8.12 -12.92 -31.17
C VAL A 325 -8.91 -14.14 -31.67
N SER A 326 -8.24 -15.10 -32.34
CA SER A 326 -8.89 -16.30 -32.88
C SER A 326 -9.50 -17.25 -31.84
N MET A 327 -9.09 -17.12 -30.56
CA MET A 327 -9.71 -17.84 -29.44
C MET A 327 -11.11 -17.34 -29.08
N VAL A 328 -11.48 -16.12 -29.50
CA VAL A 328 -12.79 -15.50 -29.19
C VAL A 328 -13.59 -15.18 -30.45
N ASP A 329 -12.92 -14.90 -31.57
CA ASP A 329 -13.52 -14.84 -32.91
C ASP A 329 -12.80 -15.83 -33.87
N PRO A 330 -13.29 -17.07 -34.00
CA PRO A 330 -12.75 -18.06 -34.93
C PRO A 330 -12.85 -17.66 -36.42
N GLY A 331 -13.57 -16.59 -36.77
CA GLY A 331 -13.69 -16.06 -38.12
C GLY A 331 -12.62 -15.03 -38.49
N VAL A 332 -11.73 -14.65 -37.56
CA VAL A 332 -10.81 -13.53 -37.74
C VAL A 332 -9.81 -13.73 -38.90
N SER A 333 -9.69 -12.70 -39.75
CA SER A 333 -8.67 -12.65 -40.81
C SER A 333 -7.28 -12.40 -40.25
N GLY A 334 -6.28 -13.16 -40.72
CA GLY A 334 -4.87 -12.95 -40.33
C GLY A 334 -4.22 -11.68 -40.92
N ASN A 335 -4.88 -10.97 -41.84
CA ASN A 335 -4.32 -9.80 -42.49
C ASN A 335 -4.28 -8.57 -41.55
N PRO A 336 -3.11 -7.87 -41.44
CA PRO A 336 -3.01 -6.63 -40.67
C PRO A 336 -3.89 -5.47 -41.17
N LYS A 337 -4.40 -5.54 -42.40
CA LYS A 337 -5.27 -4.53 -43.00
C LYS A 337 -6.72 -4.62 -42.49
N ASP A 338 -7.16 -5.81 -42.11
CA ASP A 338 -8.53 -6.06 -41.67
C ASP A 338 -8.67 -5.72 -40.16
N ASN A 339 -7.67 -6.10 -39.35
CA ASN A 339 -7.62 -5.83 -37.91
C ASN A 339 -6.88 -4.52 -37.56
N ALA A 340 -7.29 -3.41 -38.18
CA ALA A 340 -6.58 -2.13 -38.10
C ALA A 340 -6.40 -1.58 -36.66
N LYS A 341 -7.36 -1.78 -35.76
CA LYS A 341 -7.22 -1.37 -34.34
C LYS A 341 -6.13 -2.19 -33.61
N VAL A 342 -6.05 -3.51 -33.85
CA VAL A 342 -5.05 -4.39 -33.23
C VAL A 342 -3.64 -4.05 -33.74
N LEU A 343 -3.50 -3.73 -35.03
CA LEU A 343 -2.24 -3.24 -35.59
C LEU A 343 -1.82 -1.88 -34.97
N ALA A 344 -2.78 -0.99 -34.70
CA ALA A 344 -2.52 0.27 -34.01
C ALA A 344 -2.05 0.05 -32.55
N LEU A 345 -2.63 -0.92 -31.83
CA LEU A 345 -2.20 -1.32 -30.48
C LEU A 345 -0.75 -1.85 -30.48
N ALA A 346 -0.45 -2.82 -31.33
CA ALA A 346 0.88 -3.44 -31.42
C ALA A 346 1.98 -2.42 -31.77
N THR A 347 1.71 -1.56 -32.75
CA THR A 347 2.67 -0.52 -33.16
C THR A 347 2.79 0.63 -32.15
N ALA A 348 1.76 0.91 -31.34
CA ALA A 348 1.87 1.82 -30.20
C ALA A 348 2.81 1.24 -29.13
N SER A 349 2.63 -0.04 -28.74
CA SER A 349 3.49 -0.71 -27.77
C SER A 349 4.98 -0.67 -28.18
N SER A 350 5.29 -1.03 -29.42
CA SER A 350 6.67 -0.98 -29.93
C SER A 350 7.26 0.44 -29.90
N ALA A 351 6.47 1.48 -30.17
CA ALA A 351 6.93 2.87 -30.08
C ALA A 351 7.26 3.30 -28.64
N LEU A 352 6.49 2.82 -27.66
CA LEU A 352 6.70 3.10 -26.24
C LEU A 352 7.93 2.37 -25.69
N ASN A 353 8.11 1.09 -26.03
CA ASN A 353 9.30 0.32 -25.65
C ASN A 353 10.59 0.89 -26.28
N ALA A 354 10.53 1.34 -27.53
CA ALA A 354 11.63 2.09 -28.16
C ALA A 354 11.92 3.45 -27.48
N GLY A 355 10.91 4.06 -26.84
CA GLY A 355 11.03 5.33 -26.13
C GLY A 355 11.76 5.22 -24.80
N GLY A 356 11.39 4.24 -23.96
CA GLY A 356 12.03 4.00 -22.66
C GLY A 356 13.54 3.77 -22.76
N LEU A 357 13.97 3.03 -23.80
CA LEU A 357 15.39 2.71 -24.06
C LEU A 357 16.26 3.91 -24.47
N ARG A 358 15.68 5.01 -24.99
CA ARG A 358 16.45 6.16 -25.49
C ARG A 358 16.66 7.29 -24.49
N GLY A 359 15.84 7.38 -23.43
CA GLY A 359 15.91 8.46 -22.44
C GLY A 359 17.19 8.49 -21.59
N ALA A 360 18.01 7.43 -21.61
CA ALA A 360 19.21 7.31 -20.77
C ALA A 360 20.39 8.22 -21.16
N ASN A 361 20.39 8.82 -22.36
CA ASN A 361 21.52 9.61 -22.87
C ASN A 361 21.37 11.14 -22.72
N ASP A 362 20.18 11.65 -22.40
CA ASP A 362 19.93 13.09 -22.26
C ASP A 362 19.55 13.42 -20.81
N ASN A 363 20.40 14.18 -20.11
CA ASN A 363 20.30 14.57 -18.69
C ASN A 363 19.09 15.47 -18.33
N LYS A 364 18.03 15.49 -19.15
CA LYS A 364 16.79 16.25 -18.97
C LYS A 364 15.51 15.53 -19.41
N SER A 365 15.59 14.34 -20.01
CA SER A 365 14.39 13.57 -20.40
C SER A 365 14.01 12.56 -19.32
N VAL A 366 12.72 12.53 -18.93
CA VAL A 366 12.21 11.52 -18.00
C VAL A 366 12.07 10.20 -18.75
N SER A 367 12.81 9.17 -18.33
CA SER A 367 12.75 7.85 -18.98
C SER A 367 11.42 7.16 -18.67
N LEU A 368 10.61 6.94 -19.71
CA LEU A 368 9.37 6.16 -19.60
C LEU A 368 9.69 4.71 -19.15
N PRO A 369 8.91 4.13 -18.22
CA PRO A 369 8.98 2.70 -17.95
C PRO A 369 8.57 1.88 -19.20
N PRO A 370 9.07 0.65 -19.36
CA PRO A 370 8.65 -0.24 -20.45
C PRO A 370 7.18 -0.65 -20.32
N PHE A 371 6.53 -0.86 -21.45
CA PHE A 371 5.15 -1.32 -21.55
C PHE A 371 5.03 -2.83 -21.23
N PRO A 372 4.00 -3.27 -20.48
CA PRO A 372 3.81 -4.69 -20.16
C PRO A 372 3.31 -5.49 -21.37
N GLU A 373 4.24 -6.10 -22.11
CA GLU A 373 3.93 -6.81 -23.36
C GLU A 373 2.96 -7.99 -23.17
N ASN A 374 2.91 -8.60 -21.98
CA ASN A 374 1.96 -9.66 -21.66
C ASN A 374 0.50 -9.19 -21.59
N ALA A 375 0.23 -7.88 -21.55
CA ALA A 375 -1.13 -7.34 -21.67
C ALA A 375 -1.65 -7.40 -23.12
N LEU A 376 -0.78 -7.44 -24.13
CA LEU A 376 -1.18 -7.27 -25.53
C LEU A 376 -2.12 -8.36 -26.07
N PRO A 377 -1.93 -9.66 -25.78
CA PRO A 377 -2.88 -10.71 -26.21
C PRO A 377 -4.29 -10.45 -25.68
N SER A 378 -4.42 -10.17 -24.38
CA SER A 378 -5.70 -9.86 -23.74
C SER A 378 -6.33 -8.58 -24.30
N LEU A 379 -5.55 -7.51 -24.45
CA LEU A 379 -6.03 -6.25 -25.01
C LEU A 379 -6.44 -6.39 -26.48
N SER A 380 -5.81 -7.27 -27.27
CA SER A 380 -6.17 -7.47 -28.67
C SER A 380 -7.57 -8.09 -28.82
N GLN A 381 -7.95 -9.02 -27.95
CA GLN A 381 -9.33 -9.55 -27.88
C GLN A 381 -10.34 -8.43 -27.55
N LEU A 382 -10.10 -7.65 -26.50
CA LEU A 382 -10.98 -6.56 -26.09
C LEU A 382 -11.15 -5.49 -27.19
N VAL A 383 -10.04 -5.10 -27.84
CA VAL A 383 -10.02 -4.08 -28.89
C VAL A 383 -10.70 -4.55 -30.19
N HIS A 384 -10.76 -5.86 -30.45
CA HIS A 384 -11.48 -6.46 -31.58
C HIS A 384 -13.00 -6.47 -31.36
N LEU A 385 -13.43 -6.86 -30.16
CA LEU A 385 -14.84 -7.05 -29.80
C LEU A 385 -15.56 -5.73 -29.50
N PHE A 386 -14.97 -4.87 -28.66
CA PHE A 386 -15.59 -3.62 -28.24
C PHE A 386 -15.30 -2.50 -29.25
N GLN A 387 -15.96 -2.59 -30.42
CA GLN A 387 -15.66 -1.70 -31.54
C GLN A 387 -16.04 -0.24 -31.31
N GLN A 388 -16.98 0.06 -30.40
CA GLN A 388 -17.31 1.44 -30.00
C GLN A 388 -16.32 2.04 -28.98
N ASP A 389 -15.59 1.21 -28.22
CA ASP A 389 -14.63 1.69 -27.21
C ASP A 389 -13.32 2.22 -27.86
N GLN A 390 -12.71 3.22 -27.21
CA GLN A 390 -11.48 3.87 -27.68
C GLN A 390 -10.22 3.06 -27.33
N ILE A 391 -9.27 2.95 -28.26
CA ILE A 391 -7.98 2.26 -28.04
C ILE A 391 -7.19 2.91 -26.87
N GLY A 392 -7.31 4.24 -26.71
CA GLY A 392 -6.68 4.98 -25.61
C GLY A 392 -7.13 4.52 -24.22
N MET A 393 -8.37 4.07 -24.04
CA MET A 393 -8.86 3.51 -22.78
C MET A 393 -8.13 2.19 -22.45
N PHE A 394 -8.08 1.25 -23.40
CA PHE A 394 -7.40 -0.04 -23.21
C PHE A 394 -5.89 0.12 -23.00
N LEU A 395 -5.24 1.04 -23.71
CA LEU A 395 -3.84 1.40 -23.47
C LEU A 395 -3.64 2.01 -22.08
N ASN A 396 -4.54 2.88 -21.62
CA ASN A 396 -4.49 3.46 -20.27
C ASN A 396 -4.61 2.40 -19.17
N ARG A 397 -5.41 1.34 -19.37
CA ARG A 397 -5.51 0.23 -18.41
C ARG A 397 -4.22 -0.57 -18.26
N ALA A 398 -3.47 -0.80 -19.33
CA ALA A 398 -2.16 -1.44 -19.25
C ALA A 398 -1.01 -0.48 -18.88
N PHE A 399 -1.17 0.82 -19.13
CA PHE A 399 -0.11 1.81 -18.96
C PHE A 399 -0.67 3.20 -18.56
N PRO A 400 -0.97 3.42 -17.27
CA PRO A 400 -1.75 4.56 -16.78
C PRO A 400 -1.01 5.91 -16.77
N TYR A 401 0.26 5.95 -17.20
CA TYR A 401 1.05 7.20 -17.27
C TYR A 401 0.50 8.20 -18.31
N PHE A 402 -0.34 7.75 -19.25
CA PHE A 402 -0.92 8.62 -20.27
C PHE A 402 -2.29 9.19 -19.87
N GLY A 403 -3.13 8.42 -19.18
CA GLY A 403 -4.47 8.84 -18.78
C GLY A 403 -4.53 9.62 -17.47
N ASN A 404 -5.73 9.81 -16.94
CA ASN A 404 -6.06 10.87 -15.97
C ASN A 404 -5.78 10.52 -14.50
N MET A 405 -5.05 9.43 -14.25
CA MET A 405 -4.61 9.02 -12.92
C MET A 405 -3.51 9.97 -12.39
N PRO A 406 -3.59 10.52 -11.16
CA PRO A 406 -2.54 11.35 -10.59
C PRO A 406 -1.40 10.50 -9.99
N LEU A 407 -0.27 10.46 -10.69
CA LEU A 407 0.99 9.76 -10.35
C LEU A 407 2.12 10.72 -9.90
N GLY A 408 1.89 12.05 -9.91
CA GLY A 408 2.80 13.03 -9.31
C GLY A 408 3.46 14.02 -10.28
N LYS A 409 4.55 14.67 -9.84
CA LYS A 409 5.15 15.84 -10.50
C LYS A 409 5.72 15.56 -11.90
N ASP A 410 6.18 14.34 -12.16
CA ASP A 410 6.87 13.97 -13.41
C ASP A 410 5.91 13.58 -14.55
N GLN A 411 4.59 13.58 -14.30
CA GLN A 411 3.58 13.14 -15.27
C GLN A 411 3.46 13.95 -16.55
N SER A 412 3.66 15.27 -16.48
CA SER A 412 3.75 16.09 -17.70
C SER A 412 4.89 15.59 -18.57
N GLY A 413 6.07 15.38 -17.98
CA GLY A 413 7.22 14.77 -18.65
C GLY A 413 6.90 13.42 -19.29
N PHE A 414 6.21 12.51 -18.59
CA PHE A 414 5.78 11.22 -19.15
C PHE A 414 4.78 11.39 -20.31
N ARG A 415 3.74 12.22 -20.17
CA ARG A 415 2.72 12.47 -21.21
C ARG A 415 3.33 13.13 -22.44
N ASP A 416 4.15 14.17 -22.27
CA ASP A 416 4.81 14.90 -23.35
C ASP A 416 5.75 13.96 -24.13
N THR A 417 6.54 13.16 -23.40
CA THR A 417 7.44 12.14 -23.98
C THR A 417 6.65 11.08 -24.76
N ALA A 418 5.49 10.64 -24.25
CA ALA A 418 4.62 9.71 -24.95
C ALA A 418 4.02 10.29 -26.24
N GLN A 419 3.57 11.55 -26.22
CA GLN A 419 3.07 12.23 -27.42
C GLN A 419 4.15 12.38 -28.49
N ILE A 420 5.41 12.60 -28.09
CA ILE A 420 6.57 12.62 -29.00
C ILE A 420 6.76 11.25 -29.68
N PHE A 421 6.72 10.13 -28.93
CA PHE A 421 6.92 8.79 -29.49
C PHE A 421 5.70 8.26 -30.29
N LEU A 422 4.47 8.59 -29.89
CA LEU A 422 3.24 8.23 -30.61
C LEU A 422 2.97 9.13 -31.84
N GLY A 423 3.69 10.26 -31.96
CA GLY A 423 3.71 11.10 -33.15
C GLY A 423 2.33 11.58 -33.59
N GLN A 424 1.93 11.30 -34.83
CA GLN A 424 0.62 11.72 -35.36
C GLN A 424 -0.56 10.96 -34.75
N ARG A 425 -0.35 9.72 -34.27
CA ARG A 425 -1.39 8.91 -33.60
C ARG A 425 -1.65 9.33 -32.16
N SER A 426 -0.87 10.26 -31.60
CA SER A 426 -1.17 10.89 -30.31
C SER A 426 -2.62 11.41 -30.24
N LYS A 427 -3.16 11.97 -31.33
CA LYS A 427 -4.55 12.47 -31.36
C LYS A 427 -5.62 11.38 -31.29
N GLU A 428 -5.29 10.16 -31.73
CA GLU A 428 -6.19 8.99 -31.76
C GLU A 428 -6.07 8.13 -30.50
N LEU A 429 -4.90 8.15 -29.83
CA LEU A 429 -4.56 7.28 -28.69
C LEU A 429 -4.46 8.03 -27.35
N VAL A 430 -4.19 9.34 -27.38
CA VAL A 430 -4.04 10.22 -26.20
C VAL A 430 -5.09 11.35 -26.22
N GLY A 431 -5.84 11.49 -27.32
CA GLY A 431 -6.90 12.48 -27.48
C GLY A 431 -6.40 13.89 -27.84
N GLY A 432 -7.33 14.73 -28.30
CA GLY A 432 -7.10 16.16 -28.54
C GLY A 432 -7.85 17.10 -27.59
N GLY A 433 -8.60 16.54 -26.64
CA GLY A 433 -9.41 17.26 -25.65
C GLY A 433 -8.86 17.10 -24.22
N THR A 434 -9.43 17.84 -23.28
CA THR A 434 -9.02 17.84 -21.86
C THR A 434 -9.36 16.57 -21.10
N GLU A 435 -10.32 15.77 -21.59
CA GLU A 435 -10.76 14.53 -20.96
C GLU A 435 -10.70 13.40 -21.99
N LEU A 436 -9.76 12.47 -21.77
CA LEU A 436 -9.92 11.08 -22.21
C LEU A 436 -11.04 10.47 -21.35
N ASP A 437 -12.15 10.07 -21.97
CA ASP A 437 -13.17 9.24 -21.32
C ASP A 437 -12.52 7.92 -20.90
N ALA A 438 -12.28 7.77 -19.58
CA ALA A 438 -11.57 6.62 -19.02
C ALA A 438 -12.46 5.38 -18.84
N ASN A 439 -13.73 5.49 -19.22
CA ASN A 439 -14.83 4.58 -18.91
C ASN A 439 -15.37 3.93 -20.19
N THR A 440 -15.95 2.73 -20.07
CA THR A 440 -16.55 2.01 -21.20
C THR A 440 -17.82 2.67 -21.71
N VAL A 441 -18.08 2.58 -23.02
CA VAL A 441 -19.39 2.90 -23.59
C VAL A 441 -20.39 1.78 -23.25
N TYR A 442 -19.92 0.53 -23.34
CA TYR A 442 -20.70 -0.66 -22.99
C TYR A 442 -20.90 -0.80 -21.47
N ARG A 443 -22.08 -1.29 -21.07
CA ARG A 443 -22.42 -1.62 -19.68
C ARG A 443 -22.67 -3.12 -19.52
N LEU A 444 -22.29 -3.69 -18.39
CA LEU A 444 -22.62 -5.06 -18.03
C LEU A 444 -24.14 -5.16 -17.78
N SER A 445 -24.83 -5.93 -18.61
CA SER A 445 -26.30 -6.07 -18.59
C SER A 445 -26.80 -7.34 -17.90
N GLY A 446 -25.95 -8.37 -17.79
CA GLY A 446 -26.28 -9.64 -17.14
C GLY A 446 -25.11 -10.62 -17.21
N VAL A 447 -25.07 -11.54 -16.26
CA VAL A 447 -24.10 -12.64 -16.17
C VAL A 447 -24.89 -13.93 -15.92
N GLU A 448 -24.62 -14.95 -16.70
CA GLU A 448 -25.30 -16.24 -16.67
C GLU A 448 -24.40 -17.29 -16.01
N ALA A 449 -24.99 -18.29 -15.34
CA ALA A 449 -24.26 -19.24 -14.50
C ALA A 449 -23.36 -20.22 -15.28
N ASP A 450 -23.50 -20.25 -16.61
CA ASP A 450 -22.65 -21.00 -17.55
C ASP A 450 -21.36 -20.24 -17.94
N GLY A 451 -21.20 -19.00 -17.46
CA GLY A 451 -20.06 -18.14 -17.80
C GLY A 451 -20.31 -17.17 -18.94
N ASN A 452 -21.55 -16.96 -19.40
CA ASN A 452 -21.85 -15.94 -20.41
C ASN A 452 -22.05 -14.54 -19.79
N TYR A 453 -21.19 -13.59 -20.20
CA TYR A 453 -21.21 -12.18 -19.81
C TYR A 453 -21.81 -11.35 -20.94
N THR A 454 -22.90 -10.64 -20.67
CA THR A 454 -23.62 -9.83 -21.66
C THR A 454 -23.34 -8.34 -21.45
N PHE A 455 -22.67 -7.71 -22.42
CA PHE A 455 -22.37 -6.28 -22.44
C PHE A 455 -23.24 -5.57 -23.48
N ALA A 456 -23.85 -4.45 -23.11
CA ALA A 456 -24.76 -3.69 -23.97
C ALA A 456 -24.37 -2.21 -24.08
N SER A 457 -24.40 -1.69 -25.30
CA SER A 457 -24.40 -0.26 -25.64
C SER A 457 -25.77 0.11 -26.21
N GLU A 458 -26.02 1.40 -26.49
CA GLU A 458 -27.28 1.87 -27.09
C GLU A 458 -27.57 1.27 -28.48
N ASN A 459 -26.52 0.83 -29.19
CA ASN A 459 -26.60 0.36 -30.58
C ASN A 459 -25.97 -1.02 -30.83
N ASP A 460 -25.48 -1.72 -29.79
CA ASP A 460 -24.66 -2.94 -29.94
C ASP A 460 -24.71 -3.82 -28.68
N LYS A 461 -24.55 -5.14 -28.83
CA LYS A 461 -24.52 -6.12 -27.73
C LYS A 461 -23.41 -7.16 -27.98
N VAL A 462 -22.44 -7.20 -27.08
CA VAL A 462 -21.30 -8.14 -27.10
C VAL A 462 -21.51 -9.21 -26.03
N THR A 463 -21.30 -10.47 -26.38
CA THR A 463 -21.25 -11.61 -25.44
C THR A 463 -19.82 -12.12 -25.32
N LEU A 464 -19.36 -12.31 -24.09
CA LEU A 464 -18.05 -12.90 -23.77
C LEU A 464 -18.23 -14.11 -22.86
N GLN A 465 -17.44 -15.15 -23.08
CA GLN A 465 -17.34 -16.26 -22.15
C GLN A 465 -16.25 -15.94 -21.10
N GLY A 466 -16.56 -16.14 -19.83
CA GLY A 466 -15.68 -15.83 -18.69
C GLY A 466 -15.95 -16.75 -17.50
N VAL A 467 -15.09 -16.73 -16.49
CA VAL A 467 -15.18 -17.67 -15.36
C VAL A 467 -15.98 -17.06 -14.21
N VAL A 468 -17.14 -17.64 -13.89
CA VAL A 468 -17.98 -17.22 -12.74
C VAL A 468 -17.40 -17.66 -11.39
N GLY A 469 -17.80 -16.95 -10.34
CA GLY A 469 -17.45 -17.27 -8.96
C GLY A 469 -18.20 -18.49 -8.42
N THR A 470 -17.64 -19.07 -7.35
CA THR A 470 -18.07 -20.34 -6.75
C THR A 470 -19.52 -20.36 -6.26
N ARG A 471 -20.16 -19.22 -6.00
CA ARG A 471 -21.59 -19.17 -5.65
C ARG A 471 -22.49 -19.54 -6.82
N PHE A 472 -22.18 -19.10 -8.05
CA PHE A 472 -22.93 -19.51 -9.25
C PHE A 472 -22.70 -20.98 -9.61
N LEU A 473 -21.49 -21.49 -9.36
CA LEU A 473 -21.17 -22.91 -9.57
C LEU A 473 -21.92 -23.82 -8.58
N ASN A 474 -22.12 -23.37 -7.34
CA ASN A 474 -22.82 -24.13 -6.30
C ASN A 474 -24.35 -23.91 -6.29
N ASP A 475 -24.83 -22.72 -6.67
CA ASP A 475 -26.24 -22.37 -6.81
C ASP A 475 -26.49 -21.57 -8.11
N PRO A 476 -26.94 -22.21 -9.21
CA PRO A 476 -27.26 -21.54 -10.45
C PRO A 476 -28.54 -20.67 -10.37
N THR A 477 -29.26 -20.68 -9.23
CA THR A 477 -30.38 -19.76 -8.96
C THR A 477 -29.97 -18.51 -8.18
N TYR A 478 -28.69 -18.38 -7.81
CA TYR A 478 -28.13 -17.22 -7.11
C TYR A 478 -28.50 -15.91 -7.83
N LYS A 479 -29.19 -15.03 -7.11
CA LYS A 479 -29.49 -13.67 -7.57
C LYS A 479 -28.66 -12.68 -6.77
N HIS A 480 -28.02 -11.75 -7.48
CA HIS A 480 -27.29 -10.67 -6.86
C HIS A 480 -28.22 -9.80 -6.01
N VAL A 481 -28.08 -9.88 -4.69
CA VAL A 481 -28.65 -8.93 -3.74
C VAL A 481 -27.56 -7.92 -3.42
N SER A 482 -27.69 -6.68 -3.93
CA SER A 482 -26.74 -5.62 -3.61
C SER A 482 -26.78 -5.33 -2.10
N LYS A 483 -25.60 -5.22 -1.48
CA LYS A 483 -25.48 -5.04 -0.03
C LYS A 483 -26.16 -3.75 0.41
N SER A 484 -26.79 -3.77 1.59
CA SER A 484 -27.36 -2.58 2.23
C SER A 484 -26.32 -1.46 2.36
N GLY A 485 -26.47 -0.40 1.54
CA GLY A 485 -25.61 0.78 1.54
C GLY A 485 -24.71 0.95 0.31
N PHE A 486 -24.64 -0.01 -0.62
CA PHE A 486 -24.11 0.31 -1.96
C PHE A 486 -25.21 0.94 -2.80
N HIS A 487 -24.91 2.07 -3.44
CA HIS A 487 -25.82 2.76 -4.34
C HIS A 487 -25.14 3.01 -5.68
N PRO A 488 -25.62 2.38 -6.77
CA PRO A 488 -25.00 2.56 -8.08
C PRO A 488 -25.18 3.99 -8.63
N ILE A 489 -24.17 4.40 -9.39
CA ILE A 489 -24.01 5.65 -10.14
C ILE A 489 -23.43 5.26 -11.49
N SER A 490 -23.68 6.04 -12.55
CA SER A 490 -23.10 5.86 -13.88
C SER A 490 -21.58 5.59 -13.88
N VAL A 491 -20.81 6.33 -13.07
CA VAL A 491 -19.35 6.16 -12.95
C VAL A 491 -18.99 4.81 -12.34
N HIS A 492 -19.69 4.36 -11.29
CA HIS A 492 -19.47 3.04 -10.68
C HIS A 492 -19.86 1.91 -11.63
N GLU A 493 -20.98 2.05 -12.36
CA GLU A 493 -21.43 1.04 -13.33
C GLU A 493 -20.47 0.88 -14.51
N ALA A 494 -19.94 1.99 -15.06
CA ALA A 494 -18.97 1.93 -16.14
C ALA A 494 -17.61 1.37 -15.66
N LEU A 495 -17.19 1.69 -14.43
CA LEU A 495 -16.00 1.08 -13.80
C LEU A 495 -16.18 -0.43 -13.61
N ILE A 496 -17.30 -0.89 -13.04
CA ILE A 496 -17.61 -2.32 -12.88
C ILE A 496 -17.69 -3.03 -14.25
N SER A 497 -18.21 -2.35 -15.27
CA SER A 497 -18.26 -2.89 -16.65
C SER A 497 -16.88 -3.03 -17.26
N GLY A 498 -16.00 -2.03 -17.08
CA GLY A 498 -14.59 -2.12 -17.49
C GLY A 498 -13.82 -3.21 -16.74
N MET A 499 -14.06 -3.37 -15.44
CA MET A 499 -13.50 -4.46 -14.64
C MET A 499 -13.96 -5.83 -15.15
N ALA A 500 -15.23 -5.99 -15.50
CA ALA A 500 -15.78 -7.23 -16.06
C ALA A 500 -15.18 -7.56 -17.44
N GLN A 501 -14.91 -6.57 -18.29
CA GLN A 501 -14.19 -6.79 -19.56
C GLN A 501 -12.81 -7.43 -19.33
N ASP A 502 -11.98 -6.86 -18.44
CA ASP A 502 -10.64 -7.38 -18.15
C ASP A 502 -10.68 -8.77 -17.50
N HIS A 503 -11.64 -9.00 -16.59
CA HIS A 503 -11.85 -10.29 -15.92
C HIS A 503 -12.21 -11.44 -16.86
N CYS A 504 -13.05 -11.18 -17.88
CA CYS A 504 -13.39 -12.17 -18.91
C CYS A 504 -12.15 -12.69 -19.65
N VAL A 505 -11.10 -11.87 -19.74
CA VAL A 505 -9.85 -12.19 -20.46
C VAL A 505 -8.71 -12.58 -19.50
N ASP A 506 -9.07 -13.18 -18.37
CA ASP A 506 -8.19 -13.67 -17.28
C ASP A 506 -7.13 -12.64 -16.83
N ARG A 507 -7.46 -11.35 -16.84
CA ARG A 507 -6.63 -10.32 -16.22
C ARG A 507 -7.11 -10.01 -14.81
N ASP A 508 -6.16 -10.07 -13.86
CA ASP A 508 -6.36 -9.52 -12.52
C ASP A 508 -6.34 -7.98 -12.56
N ILE A 509 -6.98 -7.36 -11.57
CA ILE A 509 -7.42 -5.96 -11.64
C ILE A 509 -6.74 -5.15 -10.52
N MET A 510 -6.41 -3.89 -10.80
CA MET A 510 -5.99 -2.92 -9.78
C MET A 510 -6.84 -1.66 -9.84
N ILE A 511 -7.63 -1.38 -8.79
CA ILE A 511 -8.37 -0.12 -8.61
C ILE A 511 -7.47 0.88 -7.89
N VAL A 512 -7.21 2.02 -8.51
CA VAL A 512 -6.47 3.12 -7.88
C VAL A 512 -7.34 4.37 -7.79
N GLY A 513 -7.26 5.07 -6.67
CA GLY A 513 -8.08 6.24 -6.37
C GLY A 513 -7.78 6.78 -4.99
N GLU A 514 -8.45 7.85 -4.59
CA GLU A 514 -8.17 8.54 -3.33
C GLU A 514 -8.67 7.78 -2.08
N PRO A 515 -8.25 8.16 -0.86
CA PRO A 515 -8.87 7.67 0.37
C PRO A 515 -10.37 8.01 0.40
N GLY A 516 -11.20 7.11 0.95
CA GLY A 516 -12.64 7.34 1.09
C GLY A 516 -13.46 7.42 -0.22
N SER A 517 -12.86 7.21 -1.40
CA SER A 517 -13.59 7.32 -2.70
C SER A 517 -14.52 6.15 -3.02
N GLY A 518 -14.53 5.08 -2.20
CA GLY A 518 -15.40 3.91 -2.39
C GLY A 518 -14.75 2.66 -2.98
N LYS A 519 -13.44 2.67 -3.26
CA LYS A 519 -12.65 1.57 -3.86
C LYS A 519 -13.07 0.17 -3.38
N SER A 520 -13.03 -0.07 -2.07
CA SER A 520 -13.32 -1.38 -1.45
C SER A 520 -14.75 -1.85 -1.71
N ARG A 521 -15.74 -0.93 -1.68
CA ARG A 521 -17.15 -1.27 -1.98
C ARG A 521 -17.39 -1.55 -3.46
N VAL A 522 -16.65 -0.90 -4.38
CA VAL A 522 -16.70 -1.24 -5.81
C VAL A 522 -16.13 -2.64 -6.05
N ALA A 523 -15.02 -2.99 -5.40
CA ALA A 523 -14.44 -4.33 -5.48
C ALA A 523 -15.36 -5.42 -4.88
N GLU A 524 -16.01 -5.14 -3.74
CA GLU A 524 -17.01 -6.05 -3.17
C GLU A 524 -18.26 -6.22 -4.04
N GLU A 525 -18.82 -5.14 -4.59
CA GLU A 525 -19.99 -5.19 -5.49
C GLU A 525 -19.65 -5.94 -6.78
N PHE A 526 -18.46 -5.72 -7.35
CA PHE A 526 -17.95 -6.48 -8.51
C PHE A 526 -17.91 -7.98 -8.21
N ALA A 527 -17.28 -8.40 -7.10
CA ALA A 527 -17.22 -9.81 -6.71
C ALA A 527 -18.63 -10.39 -6.42
N SER A 528 -19.49 -9.63 -5.74
CA SER A 528 -20.87 -10.00 -5.42
C SER A 528 -21.71 -10.27 -6.67
N ARG A 529 -21.64 -9.39 -7.68
CA ARG A 529 -22.35 -9.54 -8.96
C ARG A 529 -21.88 -10.76 -9.76
N LEU A 530 -20.61 -11.13 -9.64
CA LEU A 530 -20.01 -12.26 -10.33
C LEU A 530 -20.03 -13.57 -9.51
N GLY A 531 -20.75 -13.60 -8.37
CA GLY A 531 -20.95 -14.81 -7.57
C GLY A 531 -19.72 -15.28 -6.81
N TYR A 532 -18.77 -14.39 -6.49
CA TYR A 532 -17.57 -14.73 -5.74
C TYR A 532 -17.75 -14.55 -4.23
N ASN A 533 -17.06 -15.38 -3.43
CA ASN A 533 -16.67 -14.95 -2.08
C ASN A 533 -15.44 -14.03 -2.18
N VAL A 534 -15.23 -13.24 -1.12
CA VAL A 534 -14.15 -12.27 -1.05
C VAL A 534 -13.28 -12.56 0.16
N GLN A 535 -11.98 -12.71 -0.06
CA GLN A 535 -10.97 -12.75 1.00
C GLN A 535 -10.24 -11.41 1.02
N LEU A 536 -10.20 -10.74 2.18
CA LEU A 536 -9.50 -9.46 2.35
C LEU A 536 -8.09 -9.73 2.87
N PHE A 537 -7.10 -9.10 2.24
CA PHE A 537 -5.71 -9.12 2.67
C PHE A 537 -5.17 -7.70 2.70
N SER A 538 -5.18 -7.10 3.89
CA SER A 538 -4.61 -5.79 4.17
C SER A 538 -3.09 -5.86 4.13
N LEU A 539 -2.46 -5.04 3.28
CA LEU A 539 -1.02 -4.94 3.12
C LEU A 539 -0.47 -3.69 3.81
N TYR A 540 0.66 -3.86 4.48
CA TYR A 540 1.40 -2.81 5.18
C TYR A 540 2.86 -2.84 4.73
N ARG A 541 3.57 -1.73 4.96
CA ARG A 541 4.88 -1.45 4.37
C ARG A 541 5.91 -2.56 4.59
N ASP A 542 5.95 -3.09 5.81
CA ASP A 542 7.00 -3.98 6.30
C ASP A 542 6.57 -5.47 6.29
N ILE A 543 5.56 -5.83 5.49
CA ILE A 543 5.16 -7.22 5.24
C ILE A 543 6.26 -7.96 4.46
N SER A 544 6.63 -9.16 4.91
CA SER A 544 7.69 -9.93 4.24
C SER A 544 7.17 -10.66 3.00
N ALA A 545 8.07 -10.93 2.06
CA ALA A 545 7.79 -11.69 0.85
C ALA A 545 7.31 -13.12 1.12
N ARG A 546 7.55 -13.67 2.34
CA ARG A 546 6.98 -14.98 2.74
C ARG A 546 5.51 -14.87 3.10
N ASP A 547 5.14 -13.85 3.89
CA ASP A 547 3.79 -13.68 4.45
C ASP A 547 2.69 -13.48 3.38
N LEU A 548 3.10 -13.09 2.16
CA LEU A 548 2.23 -13.04 0.98
C LEU A 548 1.75 -14.44 0.52
N LEU A 549 2.51 -15.51 0.75
CA LEU A 549 2.14 -16.89 0.41
C LEU A 549 1.83 -17.75 1.63
N GLN A 550 2.75 -17.83 2.60
CA GLN A 550 2.59 -18.65 3.80
C GLN A 550 3.21 -17.98 5.02
N ARG A 551 2.50 -18.08 6.14
CA ARG A 551 2.96 -17.62 7.46
C ARG A 551 3.46 -18.80 8.26
N ARG A 552 4.46 -18.57 9.11
CA ARG A 552 4.84 -19.56 10.12
C ARG A 552 3.87 -19.48 11.29
N THR A 553 3.40 -20.64 11.72
CA THR A 553 2.56 -20.80 12.92
C THR A 553 3.23 -21.77 13.87
N THR A 554 2.76 -21.79 15.13
CA THR A 554 3.09 -22.88 16.07
C THR A 554 1.79 -23.54 16.51
N ASP A 555 1.82 -24.87 16.66
CA ASP A 555 0.68 -25.61 17.21
C ASP A 555 0.66 -25.58 18.74
N SER A 556 -0.38 -26.17 19.34
CA SER A 556 -0.52 -26.26 20.80
C SER A 556 0.48 -27.19 21.48
N GLN A 557 1.35 -27.86 20.73
CA GLN A 557 2.45 -28.70 21.22
C GLN A 557 3.83 -28.05 20.99
N GLY A 558 3.88 -26.83 20.42
CA GLY A 558 5.12 -26.11 20.11
C GLY A 558 5.80 -26.52 18.81
N ASN A 559 5.17 -27.34 17.96
CA ASN A 559 5.70 -27.66 16.64
C ASN A 559 5.57 -26.46 15.70
N THR A 560 6.53 -26.27 14.79
CA THR A 560 6.46 -25.22 13.77
C THR A 560 5.69 -25.71 12.54
N GLY A 561 4.62 -25.00 12.18
CA GLY A 561 3.82 -25.25 10.98
C GLY A 561 3.88 -24.10 9.97
N TRP A 562 3.28 -24.35 8.81
CA TRP A 562 3.01 -23.35 7.78
C TRP A 562 1.51 -23.22 7.59
N ASP A 563 1.00 -22.00 7.59
CA ASP A 563 -0.40 -21.66 7.32
C ASP A 563 -0.48 -20.82 6.03
N TYR A 564 -1.49 -21.07 5.21
CA TYR A 564 -1.69 -20.38 3.93
C TYR A 564 -2.15 -18.93 4.17
N SER A 565 -1.56 -17.98 3.45
CA SER A 565 -2.05 -16.60 3.42
C SER A 565 -3.46 -16.51 2.80
N PRO A 566 -4.22 -15.42 3.01
CA PRO A 566 -5.51 -15.22 2.33
C PRO A 566 -5.41 -15.28 0.80
N LEU A 567 -4.26 -14.89 0.23
CA LEU A 567 -4.02 -14.99 -1.22
C LEU A 567 -3.95 -16.46 -1.68
N VAL A 568 -3.31 -17.34 -0.90
CA VAL A 568 -3.25 -18.78 -1.19
C VAL A 568 -4.57 -19.48 -0.85
N ARG A 569 -5.24 -19.13 0.25
CA ARG A 569 -6.59 -19.64 0.58
C ARG A 569 -7.59 -19.30 -0.54
N ALA A 570 -7.55 -18.08 -1.09
CA ALA A 570 -8.38 -17.70 -2.23
C ALA A 570 -8.03 -18.50 -3.50
N ALA A 571 -6.74 -18.79 -3.74
CA ALA A 571 -6.28 -19.56 -4.90
C ALA A 571 -6.77 -21.02 -4.88
N VAL A 572 -6.81 -21.65 -3.70
CA VAL A 572 -7.34 -23.00 -3.51
C VAL A 572 -8.87 -23.02 -3.59
N ASN A 573 -9.55 -22.04 -2.97
CA ASN A 573 -11.01 -21.99 -2.90
C ASN A 573 -11.68 -21.51 -4.21
N GLY A 574 -10.99 -20.76 -5.06
CA GLY A 574 -11.59 -20.09 -6.22
C GLY A 574 -12.26 -18.74 -5.91
N ASP A 575 -11.89 -18.11 -4.79
CA ASP A 575 -12.43 -16.83 -4.33
C ASP A 575 -11.70 -15.63 -4.97
N VAL A 576 -12.25 -14.42 -4.81
CA VAL A 576 -11.52 -13.17 -5.11
C VAL A 576 -10.69 -12.75 -3.90
N CYS A 577 -9.38 -12.59 -4.08
CA CYS A 577 -8.52 -11.94 -3.08
C CYS A 577 -8.48 -10.43 -3.33
N ILE A 578 -8.97 -9.63 -2.38
CA ILE A 578 -8.74 -8.18 -2.36
C ILE A 578 -7.42 -7.90 -1.64
N LEU A 579 -6.44 -7.36 -2.36
CA LEU A 579 -5.17 -6.88 -1.81
C LEU A 579 -5.29 -5.38 -1.53
N ASP A 580 -5.63 -4.95 -0.31
CA ASP A 580 -5.66 -3.51 0.01
C ASP A 580 -4.28 -2.98 0.41
N GLY A 581 -3.98 -1.73 0.08
CA GLY A 581 -2.72 -1.08 0.46
C GLY A 581 -1.52 -1.43 -0.43
N VAL A 582 -1.71 -1.88 -1.69
CA VAL A 582 -0.60 -2.23 -2.61
C VAL A 582 0.40 -1.08 -2.82
N SER A 583 -0.05 0.17 -2.71
CA SER A 583 0.81 1.37 -2.76
C SER A 583 1.77 1.54 -1.58
N ASN A 584 1.61 0.76 -0.50
CA ASN A 584 2.32 0.95 0.77
C ASN A 584 3.53 0.01 0.93
N VAL A 585 3.52 -1.13 0.25
CA VAL A 585 4.54 -2.20 0.30
C VAL A 585 5.74 -1.83 -0.58
N ASP A 586 6.93 -2.33 -0.26
CA ASP A 586 8.08 -2.23 -1.18
C ASP A 586 7.83 -3.05 -2.47
N PRO A 587 7.99 -2.47 -3.68
CA PRO A 587 7.72 -3.19 -4.92
C PRO A 587 8.54 -4.47 -5.13
N ASP A 588 9.75 -4.58 -4.56
CA ASP A 588 10.58 -5.79 -4.69
C ASP A 588 9.94 -7.02 -3.99
N THR A 589 9.10 -6.80 -2.97
CA THR A 589 8.39 -7.85 -2.22
C THR A 589 7.36 -8.58 -3.09
N PHE A 590 6.72 -7.89 -4.04
CA PHE A 590 5.72 -8.48 -4.94
C PHE A 590 6.29 -9.43 -6.01
N ALA A 591 7.62 -9.53 -6.15
CA ALA A 591 8.25 -10.43 -7.12
C ALA A 591 7.86 -11.91 -6.92
N VAL A 592 7.56 -12.32 -5.68
CA VAL A 592 7.14 -13.69 -5.33
C VAL A 592 5.77 -14.04 -5.93
N ILE A 593 4.79 -13.12 -5.87
CA ILE A 593 3.42 -13.39 -6.33
C ILE A 593 3.27 -13.25 -7.86
N GLN A 594 4.31 -12.80 -8.58
CA GLN A 594 4.26 -12.59 -10.02
C GLN A 594 4.06 -13.88 -10.83
N ARG A 595 4.44 -15.06 -10.31
CA ARG A 595 4.09 -16.35 -10.92
C ARG A 595 2.65 -16.76 -10.60
N LEU A 596 2.18 -16.56 -9.37
CA LEU A 596 0.80 -16.90 -8.96
C LEU A 596 -0.23 -16.11 -9.78
N ILE A 597 0.05 -14.83 -10.03
CA ILE A 597 -0.80 -13.95 -10.85
C ILE A 597 -0.63 -14.26 -12.35
N VAL A 598 0.58 -14.18 -12.91
CA VAL A 598 0.76 -14.20 -14.38
C VAL A 598 0.83 -15.62 -14.98
N ASP A 599 1.41 -16.58 -14.26
CA ASP A 599 1.59 -17.96 -14.76
C ASP A 599 0.53 -18.93 -14.21
N ARG A 600 -0.28 -18.53 -13.21
CA ARG A 600 -1.15 -19.41 -12.41
C ARG A 600 -0.38 -20.62 -11.84
N GLU A 601 0.81 -20.35 -11.29
CA GLU A 601 1.71 -21.32 -10.63
C GLU A 601 2.50 -20.64 -9.50
N ALA A 602 2.74 -21.30 -8.35
CA ALA A 602 3.69 -20.82 -7.35
C ALA A 602 4.24 -21.94 -6.44
N ASP A 603 5.55 -21.96 -6.23
CA ASP A 603 6.19 -22.83 -5.24
C ASP A 603 5.99 -22.27 -3.81
N LEU A 604 5.61 -23.15 -2.88
CA LEU A 604 5.32 -22.82 -1.48
C LEU A 604 6.48 -23.14 -0.54
N PHE A 605 6.50 -22.48 0.62
CA PHE A 605 7.53 -22.67 1.63
C PHE A 605 7.41 -24.00 2.37
N ASP A 606 6.22 -24.59 2.51
CA ASP A 606 6.08 -25.99 2.96
C ASP A 606 6.67 -27.02 1.97
N GLY A 607 7.09 -26.59 0.77
CA GLY A 607 7.72 -27.40 -0.26
C GLY A 607 6.78 -27.88 -1.35
N LYS A 608 5.47 -27.60 -1.23
CA LYS A 608 4.45 -27.91 -2.24
C LYS A 608 4.45 -26.91 -3.40
N CYS A 609 3.65 -27.16 -4.43
CA CYS A 609 3.47 -26.26 -5.57
C CYS A 609 1.97 -26.01 -5.85
N LEU A 610 1.54 -24.75 -5.87
CA LEU A 610 0.23 -24.33 -6.34
C LEU A 610 0.24 -24.30 -7.87
N ARG A 611 -0.71 -24.98 -8.53
CA ARG A 611 -0.79 -25.08 -9.99
C ARG A 611 -2.22 -25.11 -10.51
N MET A 612 -2.52 -24.33 -11.52
CA MET A 612 -3.74 -24.50 -12.31
C MET A 612 -3.62 -25.75 -13.19
N LYS A 613 -4.64 -26.61 -13.18
CA LYS A 613 -4.66 -27.87 -13.94
C LYS A 613 -4.82 -27.62 -15.43
N ARG A 614 -3.78 -27.95 -16.20
CA ARG A 614 -3.70 -27.74 -17.67
C ARG A 614 -3.90 -29.01 -18.51
N THR A 615 -3.99 -30.17 -17.87
CA THR A 615 -4.11 -31.50 -18.48
C THR A 615 -4.78 -32.48 -17.54
N ASP A 616 -5.41 -33.53 -18.07
CA ASP A 616 -6.11 -34.60 -17.31
C ASP A 616 -5.17 -35.55 -16.54
N GLN A 617 -3.97 -35.09 -16.17
CA GLN A 617 -3.05 -35.85 -15.33
C GLN A 617 -3.48 -35.75 -13.86
N GLU A 618 -3.28 -36.85 -13.13
CA GLU A 618 -3.41 -36.86 -11.67
C GLU A 618 -2.29 -36.01 -11.05
N MET A 619 -2.64 -35.18 -10.06
CA MET A 619 -1.69 -34.30 -9.38
C MET A 619 -0.91 -35.09 -8.33
N ALA A 620 0.38 -34.76 -8.15
CA ALA A 620 1.18 -35.40 -7.11
C ALA A 620 0.79 -34.91 -5.70
N ASP A 621 1.07 -35.70 -4.65
CA ASP A 621 0.77 -35.37 -3.24
C ASP A 621 1.33 -34.01 -2.75
N ASN A 622 2.34 -33.49 -3.46
CA ASN A 622 2.98 -32.20 -3.18
C ASN A 622 2.48 -31.05 -4.09
N GLU A 623 1.43 -31.26 -4.88
CA GLU A 623 0.80 -30.25 -5.73
C GLU A 623 -0.59 -29.91 -5.23
N ILE A 624 -0.99 -28.64 -5.35
CA ILE A 624 -2.29 -28.13 -4.93
C ILE A 624 -2.94 -27.44 -6.13
N GLU A 625 -4.18 -27.81 -6.45
CA GLU A 625 -4.91 -27.21 -7.57
C GLU A 625 -5.27 -25.75 -7.28
N ILE A 626 -4.92 -24.84 -8.19
CA ILE A 626 -5.47 -23.48 -8.23
C ILE A 626 -6.80 -23.56 -8.97
N HIS A 627 -7.89 -23.22 -8.28
CA HIS A 627 -9.23 -23.25 -8.84
C HIS A 627 -9.38 -22.22 -9.99
N PRO A 628 -9.97 -22.57 -11.15
CA PRO A 628 -9.98 -21.72 -12.34
C PRO A 628 -10.64 -20.35 -12.14
N SER A 629 -11.58 -20.23 -11.20
CA SER A 629 -12.23 -18.97 -10.85
C SER A 629 -11.34 -18.00 -10.06
N PHE A 630 -10.22 -18.42 -9.45
CA PHE A 630 -9.38 -17.56 -8.61
C PHE A 630 -8.97 -16.26 -9.32
N ARG A 631 -9.17 -15.11 -8.67
CA ARG A 631 -8.80 -13.78 -9.18
C ARG A 631 -8.32 -12.86 -8.07
N VAL A 632 -7.57 -11.83 -8.45
CA VAL A 632 -7.00 -10.82 -7.55
C VAL A 632 -7.49 -9.42 -7.92
N VAL A 633 -7.95 -8.67 -6.92
CA VAL A 633 -8.31 -7.25 -7.04
C VAL A 633 -7.44 -6.44 -6.09
N ALA A 634 -6.39 -5.81 -6.63
CA ALA A 634 -5.54 -4.89 -5.90
C ALA A 634 -6.23 -3.53 -5.68
N LEU A 635 -6.11 -2.96 -4.49
CA LEU A 635 -6.50 -1.59 -4.19
C LEU A 635 -5.24 -0.78 -3.84
N ALA A 636 -5.12 0.40 -4.44
CA ALA A 636 -4.02 1.31 -4.19
C ALA A 636 -4.51 2.76 -4.03
N THR A 637 -3.67 3.60 -3.43
CA THR A 637 -3.98 5.01 -3.17
C THR A 637 -2.97 5.93 -3.86
N CYS A 638 -3.48 6.96 -4.55
CA CYS A 638 -2.63 7.99 -5.13
C CYS A 638 -2.05 8.91 -4.03
N SER A 639 -0.77 8.76 -3.70
CA SER A 639 -0.07 9.69 -2.81
C SER A 639 -0.02 11.10 -3.42
N LYS A 640 -0.51 12.10 -2.68
CA LYS A 640 -0.44 13.53 -3.06
C LYS A 640 0.77 14.25 -2.46
N ASP A 641 1.45 13.64 -1.50
CA ASP A 641 2.51 14.26 -0.72
C ASP A 641 3.82 14.28 -1.51
N GLY A 642 3.94 15.24 -2.44
CA GLY A 642 5.14 15.47 -3.26
C GLY A 642 6.35 16.02 -2.49
N SER A 643 6.59 15.54 -1.27
CA SER A 643 7.69 15.88 -0.36
C SER A 643 8.52 14.64 -0.04
N ARG A 644 9.83 14.71 -0.34
CA ARG A 644 10.78 13.57 -0.46
C ARG A 644 10.54 12.74 -1.73
N SER A 645 11.61 12.05 -2.14
CA SER A 645 11.63 11.16 -3.31
C SER A 645 11.03 9.80 -2.94
N GLU A 646 9.75 9.78 -2.58
CA GLU A 646 9.03 8.50 -2.42
C GLU A 646 9.10 7.72 -3.74
N SER A 647 9.36 6.41 -3.61
CA SER A 647 9.51 5.53 -4.77
C SER A 647 8.28 5.58 -5.67
N GLN A 648 8.51 5.57 -6.98
CA GLN A 648 7.49 5.21 -7.97
C GLN A 648 7.02 3.77 -7.66
N TRP A 649 6.00 3.64 -6.81
CA TRP A 649 5.50 2.37 -6.30
C TRP A 649 4.95 1.50 -7.44
N LEU A 650 4.36 2.15 -8.45
CA LEU A 650 3.88 1.53 -9.67
C LEU A 650 5.07 1.14 -10.56
N THR A 651 5.62 -0.05 -10.35
CA THR A 651 6.71 -0.61 -11.16
C THR A 651 6.19 -1.29 -12.43
N PRO A 652 7.04 -1.53 -13.45
CA PRO A 652 6.68 -2.34 -14.62
C PRO A 652 6.24 -3.77 -14.26
N GLU A 653 6.66 -4.29 -13.11
CA GLU A 653 6.28 -5.62 -12.63
C GLU A 653 4.84 -5.65 -12.13
N LEU A 654 4.42 -4.64 -11.35
CA LEU A 654 3.01 -4.44 -10.98
C LEU A 654 2.12 -4.21 -12.21
N LEU A 655 2.63 -3.48 -13.22
CA LEU A 655 1.92 -3.28 -14.49
C LEU A 655 1.81 -4.56 -15.34
N SER A 656 2.76 -5.49 -15.21
CA SER A 656 2.63 -6.82 -15.81
C SER A 656 1.59 -7.70 -15.11
N MET A 657 1.30 -7.43 -13.82
CA MET A 657 0.35 -8.22 -13.02
C MET A 657 -1.10 -7.78 -13.18
N PHE A 658 -1.38 -6.47 -13.33
CA PHE A 658 -2.76 -5.95 -13.23
C PHE A 658 -3.20 -5.09 -14.42
N SER A 659 -4.50 -5.14 -14.75
CA SER A 659 -5.19 -4.06 -15.48
C SER A 659 -5.56 -2.93 -14.51
N VAL A 660 -5.07 -1.71 -14.76
CA VAL A 660 -5.22 -0.56 -13.88
C VAL A 660 -6.48 0.24 -14.21
N HIS A 661 -7.38 0.36 -13.25
CA HIS A 661 -8.60 1.16 -13.34
C HIS A 661 -8.53 2.35 -12.38
N TYR A 662 -8.89 3.55 -12.83
CA TYR A 662 -8.79 4.77 -12.03
C TYR A 662 -10.18 5.26 -11.56
N LEU A 663 -10.42 5.19 -10.25
CA LEU A 663 -11.60 5.78 -9.61
C LEU A 663 -11.31 7.24 -9.25
N LYS A 664 -11.74 8.15 -10.13
CA LYS A 664 -11.82 9.60 -9.91
C LYS A 664 -12.58 9.89 -8.59
N GLN A 665 -12.26 10.99 -7.92
CA GLN A 665 -13.20 11.55 -6.93
C GLN A 665 -14.55 11.84 -7.62
N LEU A 666 -15.66 11.39 -7.02
CA LEU A 666 -17.01 11.71 -7.49
C LEU A 666 -17.19 13.22 -7.57
N ASP A 667 -17.81 13.71 -8.65
CA ASP A 667 -18.09 15.15 -8.77
C ASP A 667 -19.13 15.57 -7.72
N PRO A 668 -19.15 16.84 -7.25
CA PRO A 668 -19.96 17.22 -6.08
C PRO A 668 -21.47 16.90 -6.22
N TYR A 669 -22.03 16.98 -7.43
CA TYR A 669 -23.40 16.56 -7.73
C TYR A 669 -23.63 15.05 -7.52
N GLU A 670 -22.67 14.21 -7.93
CA GLU A 670 -22.73 12.76 -7.70
C GLU A 670 -22.62 12.43 -6.21
N GLN A 671 -21.78 13.16 -5.46
CA GLN A 671 -21.72 13.05 -4.00
C GLN A 671 -23.08 13.37 -3.37
N GLN A 672 -23.77 14.41 -3.83
CA GLN A 672 -25.12 14.75 -3.35
C GLN A 672 -26.13 13.63 -3.66
N LEU A 673 -26.05 12.99 -4.83
CA LEU A 673 -26.89 11.83 -5.18
C LEU A 673 -26.61 10.61 -4.30
N VAL A 674 -25.36 10.36 -3.89
CA VAL A 674 -25.03 9.32 -2.91
C VAL A 674 -25.60 9.67 -1.54
N ILE A 675 -25.32 10.88 -1.05
CA ILE A 675 -25.73 11.34 0.28
C ILE A 675 -27.26 11.28 0.45
N ARG A 676 -28.03 11.75 -0.54
CA ARG A 676 -29.51 11.67 -0.53
C ARG A 676 -30.05 10.23 -0.62
N LYS A 677 -29.29 9.26 -1.15
CA LYS A 677 -29.66 7.83 -1.15
C LYS A 677 -29.30 7.13 0.18
N VAL A 678 -28.13 7.43 0.75
CA VAL A 678 -27.66 6.84 2.02
C VAL A 678 -28.47 7.34 3.21
N VAL A 679 -28.90 8.61 3.20
CA VAL A 679 -29.72 9.20 4.26
C VAL A 679 -30.93 9.92 3.64
N PRO A 680 -32.08 9.23 3.47
CA PRO A 680 -33.28 9.81 2.87
C PRO A 680 -33.94 10.95 3.66
N SER A 681 -33.53 11.18 4.91
CA SER A 681 -34.11 12.15 5.85
C SER A 681 -33.47 13.55 5.81
N ILE A 682 -32.53 13.83 4.91
CA ILE A 682 -31.85 15.14 4.85
C ILE A 682 -32.73 16.17 4.12
N PRO A 683 -32.97 17.37 4.69
CA PRO A 683 -33.60 18.47 3.96
C PRO A 683 -32.76 18.94 2.76
N SER A 684 -33.42 19.29 1.64
CA SER A 684 -32.75 19.69 0.39
C SER A 684 -31.74 20.83 0.60
N SER A 685 -32.12 21.86 1.36
CA SER A 685 -31.30 23.02 1.72
C SER A 685 -29.95 22.61 2.33
N CYS A 686 -29.96 21.77 3.35
CA CYS A 686 -28.76 21.30 4.05
C CYS A 686 -27.83 20.52 3.11
N SER A 687 -28.39 19.70 2.22
CA SER A 687 -27.63 18.99 1.20
C SER A 687 -27.06 19.90 0.09
N GLU A 688 -27.58 21.12 -0.05
CA GLU A 688 -27.13 22.12 -1.02
C GLU A 688 -26.07 23.07 -0.39
N THR A 689 -26.22 23.42 0.89
CA THR A 689 -25.16 24.11 1.67
C THR A 689 -23.91 23.23 1.78
N LEU A 690 -24.05 21.93 2.08
CA LEU A 690 -22.93 20.99 2.12
C LEU A 690 -22.27 20.83 0.74
N LEU A 691 -23.06 20.75 -0.33
CA LEU A 691 -22.58 20.71 -1.72
C LEU A 691 -21.76 21.96 -2.09
N ASN A 692 -22.24 23.15 -1.71
CA ASN A 692 -21.52 24.40 -1.94
C ASN A 692 -20.22 24.48 -1.11
N PHE A 693 -20.24 23.98 0.12
CA PHE A 693 -19.06 23.90 0.99
C PHE A 693 -17.97 22.97 0.41
N THR A 694 -18.34 21.77 -0.03
CA THR A 694 -17.36 20.84 -0.65
C THR A 694 -16.84 21.38 -1.98
N LYS A 695 -17.70 22.03 -2.78
CA LYS A 695 -17.31 22.70 -4.03
C LYS A 695 -16.31 23.84 -3.80
N GLU A 696 -16.54 24.73 -2.83
CA GLU A 696 -15.60 25.82 -2.49
C GLU A 696 -14.28 25.30 -1.94
N LEU A 697 -14.29 24.24 -1.12
CA LEU A 697 -13.07 23.58 -0.63
C LEU A 697 -12.25 22.94 -1.76
N LEU A 698 -12.92 22.39 -2.78
CA LEU A 698 -12.30 21.81 -3.96
C LEU A 698 -11.88 22.87 -5.01
N GLU A 699 -12.37 24.10 -4.94
CA GLU A 699 -12.11 25.11 -5.97
C GLU A 699 -10.62 25.46 -6.07
N VAL A 700 -10.11 25.45 -7.30
CA VAL A 700 -8.70 25.67 -7.64
C VAL A 700 -8.50 27.11 -8.12
N LYS A 701 -8.39 28.05 -7.17
CA LYS A 701 -8.14 29.47 -7.48
C LYS A 701 -6.69 29.64 -7.93
N SER A 702 -6.48 29.97 -9.21
CA SER A 702 -5.13 30.24 -9.72
C SER A 702 -4.55 31.49 -9.05
N ILE A 703 -3.33 31.37 -8.51
CA ILE A 703 -2.67 32.47 -7.81
C ILE A 703 -2.33 33.55 -8.83
N ALA A 704 -3.12 34.62 -8.85
CA ALA A 704 -2.90 35.75 -9.74
C ALA A 704 -1.53 36.39 -9.46
N PRO A 705 -0.60 36.46 -10.44
CA PRO A 705 0.70 37.04 -10.21
C PRO A 705 0.57 38.53 -9.88
N SER A 706 1.25 38.98 -8.82
CA SER A 706 1.29 40.38 -8.41
C SER A 706 1.68 41.28 -9.59
N LYS A 707 1.02 42.45 -9.70
CA LYS A 707 0.89 43.24 -10.95
C LYS A 707 2.20 43.83 -11.54
N SER A 708 3.37 43.44 -11.06
CA SER A 708 4.65 44.14 -11.21
C SER A 708 5.77 43.37 -11.94
N LYS A 709 5.46 42.49 -12.92
CA LYS A 709 6.47 41.94 -13.88
C LYS A 709 5.90 41.38 -15.22
N LYS A 710 5.08 42.16 -15.94
CA LYS A 710 4.54 41.76 -17.27
C LYS A 710 5.59 41.84 -18.42
N LYS A 711 6.51 40.87 -18.51
CA LYS A 711 7.13 40.40 -19.78
C LYS A 711 8.00 39.14 -19.56
N ARG A 712 7.92 38.19 -20.51
CA ARG A 712 8.74 36.96 -20.62
C ARG A 712 8.51 35.84 -19.58
N MET A 713 7.29 35.32 -19.51
CA MET A 713 7.05 33.87 -19.38
C MET A 713 5.88 33.50 -20.29
N LYS A 714 6.04 32.42 -21.08
CA LYS A 714 4.93 31.74 -21.76
C LYS A 714 4.48 30.59 -20.87
N GLU A 715 3.17 30.35 -20.83
CA GLU A 715 2.52 29.05 -20.62
C GLU A 715 3.36 28.00 -19.89
N THR A 716 3.67 28.27 -18.63
CA THR A 716 3.99 27.21 -17.66
C THR A 716 2.69 26.97 -16.90
N SER A 717 2.19 25.73 -16.91
CA SER A 717 0.95 25.36 -16.22
C SER A 717 1.12 25.56 -14.72
N GLY A 718 0.62 26.69 -14.22
CA GLY A 718 0.65 27.00 -12.79
C GLY A 718 -0.18 25.96 -12.04
N ILE A 719 0.47 25.20 -11.15
CA ILE A 719 -0.20 24.25 -10.27
C ILE A 719 -1.14 25.04 -9.37
N GLY A 720 -2.43 25.04 -9.71
CA GLY A 720 -3.45 25.61 -8.86
C GLY A 720 -3.59 24.75 -7.61
N VAL A 721 -3.50 25.39 -6.45
CA VAL A 721 -3.72 24.75 -5.15
C VAL A 721 -5.22 24.90 -4.83
N SER A 722 -5.88 23.82 -4.41
CA SER A 722 -7.29 23.91 -3.99
C SER A 722 -7.44 24.73 -2.72
N ARG A 723 -8.61 25.35 -2.52
CA ARG A 723 -8.87 26.21 -1.35
C ARG A 723 -8.69 25.48 -0.02
N ALA A 724 -9.05 24.19 0.05
CA ALA A 724 -8.74 23.34 1.21
C ALA A 724 -7.22 23.25 1.47
N ALA A 725 -6.42 22.95 0.44
CA ALA A 725 -4.98 22.77 0.57
C ALA A 725 -4.24 24.08 0.91
N SER A 726 -4.73 25.25 0.49
CA SER A 726 -4.16 26.54 0.92
C SER A 726 -4.48 26.87 2.37
N ILE A 727 -5.63 26.41 2.90
CA ILE A 727 -6.00 26.46 4.31
C ILE A 727 -5.24 25.39 5.14
N GLY A 728 -4.52 24.45 4.52
CA GLY A 728 -3.83 23.35 5.20
C GLY A 728 -4.73 22.17 5.56
N LEU A 729 -5.94 22.13 4.99
CA LEU A 729 -6.93 21.09 5.19
C LEU A 729 -6.92 20.04 4.07
N ARG A 730 -7.33 18.82 4.39
CA ARG A 730 -7.75 17.84 3.38
C ARG A 730 -9.14 18.21 2.85
N PRO A 731 -9.45 17.93 1.56
CA PRO A 731 -10.83 17.95 1.09
C PRO A 731 -11.71 17.02 1.94
N LEU A 732 -12.94 17.44 2.23
CA LEU A 732 -13.90 16.66 3.00
C LEU A 732 -14.20 15.32 2.28
N SER A 733 -14.04 14.19 2.97
CA SER A 733 -14.32 12.88 2.37
C SER A 733 -15.81 12.59 2.31
N ILE A 734 -16.23 11.68 1.42
CA ILE A 734 -17.64 11.24 1.31
C ILE A 734 -18.11 10.62 2.65
N ARG A 735 -17.21 9.98 3.41
CA ARG A 735 -17.48 9.46 4.76
C ARG A 735 -17.82 10.59 5.73
N GLN A 736 -17.02 11.65 5.76
CA GLN A 736 -17.26 12.84 6.58
C GLN A 736 -18.54 13.57 6.17
N ALA A 737 -18.83 13.66 4.87
CA ALA A 737 -20.08 14.23 4.35
C ALA A 737 -21.32 13.43 4.82
N ILE A 738 -21.25 12.09 4.75
CA ILE A 738 -22.30 11.20 5.25
C ILE A 738 -22.45 11.32 6.77
N ARG A 739 -21.37 11.45 7.55
CA ARG A 739 -21.45 11.71 9.01
C ARG A 739 -22.18 13.00 9.35
N ILE A 740 -21.80 14.11 8.72
CA ILE A 740 -22.45 15.42 8.91
C ILE A 740 -23.96 15.31 8.63
N ALA A 741 -24.34 14.49 7.64
CA ALA A 741 -25.73 14.32 7.21
C ALA A 741 -26.51 13.20 7.93
N ARG A 742 -25.85 12.31 8.69
CA ARG A 742 -26.47 11.20 9.44
C ARG A 742 -27.01 11.60 10.80
N ARG A 743 -26.39 12.58 11.47
CA ARG A 743 -26.88 13.07 12.78
C ARG A 743 -28.33 13.56 12.64
N GLN A 744 -29.16 13.23 13.63
CA GLN A 744 -30.61 13.31 13.48
C GLN A 744 -31.14 14.72 13.18
N TYR A 745 -32.14 14.78 12.28
CA TYR A 745 -33.06 15.90 12.19
C TYR A 745 -33.84 16.01 13.51
N ASP A 746 -33.59 17.04 14.32
CA ASP A 746 -34.41 17.36 15.50
C ASP A 746 -35.70 18.05 15.02
N PRO A 747 -36.86 17.37 15.02
CA PRO A 747 -38.10 17.94 14.49
C PRO A 747 -38.64 19.10 15.34
N LYS A 748 -38.07 19.36 16.53
CA LYS A 748 -38.44 20.51 17.38
C LYS A 748 -37.65 21.78 17.05
N LYS A 749 -36.55 21.70 16.30
CA LYS A 749 -35.70 22.85 15.94
C LYS A 749 -35.92 23.39 14.52
N GLY A 750 -36.71 22.72 13.70
CA GLY A 750 -37.18 23.19 12.38
C GLY A 750 -36.14 23.09 11.27
N ASP A 751 -34.99 23.74 11.46
CA ASP A 751 -33.86 23.74 10.52
C ASP A 751 -32.67 22.90 11.04
N ILE A 752 -32.13 22.01 10.20
CA ILE A 752 -30.72 21.60 10.33
C ILE A 752 -29.86 22.75 9.77
N LEU A 753 -29.64 23.75 10.61
CA LEU A 753 -28.51 24.65 10.40
C LEU A 753 -27.23 23.83 10.64
N LEU A 754 -26.32 23.84 9.65
CA LEU A 754 -25.02 23.20 9.78
C LEU A 754 -24.22 23.88 10.91
N ASP A 755 -24.19 23.20 12.06
CA ASP A 755 -23.52 23.68 13.26
C ASP A 755 -22.01 23.86 13.02
N ARG A 756 -21.58 25.09 13.25
CA ARG A 756 -20.24 25.60 12.94
C ARG A 756 -19.15 24.85 13.72
N GLU A 757 -19.44 24.45 14.96
CA GLU A 757 -18.49 23.66 15.75
C GLU A 757 -18.39 22.21 15.29
N ARG A 758 -19.45 21.62 14.71
CA ARG A 758 -19.37 20.24 14.17
C ARG A 758 -18.42 20.17 12.99
N ILE A 759 -18.50 21.14 12.08
CA ILE A 759 -17.57 21.25 10.94
C ILE A 759 -16.14 21.52 11.43
N ARG A 760 -15.96 22.40 12.42
CA ARG A 760 -14.64 22.66 13.04
C ARG A 760 -14.06 21.44 13.76
N ASN A 761 -14.87 20.59 14.38
CA ASN A 761 -14.42 19.32 14.97
C ASN A 761 -14.04 18.28 13.89
N ILE A 762 -14.86 18.10 12.85
CA ILE A 762 -14.60 17.11 11.78
C ILE A 762 -13.39 17.49 10.91
N LEU A 763 -13.12 18.78 10.72
CA LEU A 763 -11.94 19.30 10.04
C LEU A 763 -10.73 19.54 10.97
N LEU A 764 -10.84 19.26 12.27
CA LEU A 764 -9.86 19.58 13.32
C LEU A 764 -9.38 21.06 13.29
N ALA A 765 -10.26 21.98 12.91
CA ALA A 765 -9.97 23.40 12.73
C ALA A 765 -9.46 24.10 14.01
N HIS A 766 -9.75 23.53 15.19
CA HIS A 766 -9.20 23.98 16.47
C HIS A 766 -7.66 23.90 16.54
N PHE A 767 -7.03 23.01 15.78
CA PHE A 767 -5.57 22.87 15.73
C PHE A 767 -4.91 23.67 14.59
N LEU A 768 -5.69 24.35 13.73
CA LEU A 768 -5.15 25.20 12.68
C LEU A 768 -4.55 26.49 13.26
N PRO A 769 -3.41 26.97 12.73
CA PRO A 769 -2.92 28.33 12.96
C PRO A 769 -3.99 29.39 12.74
N ALA A 770 -3.96 30.48 13.53
CA ALA A 770 -5.01 31.50 13.54
C ALA A 770 -5.32 32.13 12.16
N SER A 771 -4.33 32.22 11.26
CA SER A 771 -4.51 32.69 9.87
C SER A 771 -5.31 31.69 9.02
N GLN A 772 -5.00 30.41 9.10
CA GLN A 772 -5.72 29.34 8.39
C GLN A 772 -7.13 29.15 8.96
N ARG A 773 -7.29 29.22 10.29
CA ARG A 773 -8.61 29.21 10.93
C ARG A 773 -9.47 30.38 10.45
N ARG A 774 -8.96 31.62 10.39
CA ARG A 774 -9.69 32.77 9.83
C ARG A 774 -10.14 32.53 8.38
N ALA A 775 -9.26 32.00 7.53
CA ALA A 775 -9.61 31.69 6.13
C ALA A 775 -10.70 30.60 5.99
N LEU A 776 -10.79 29.65 6.94
CA LEU A 776 -11.93 28.73 7.03
C LEU A 776 -13.21 29.43 7.48
N GLU A 777 -13.13 30.27 8.53
CA GLU A 777 -14.29 31.02 9.04
C GLU A 777 -14.87 31.97 7.98
N GLU A 778 -14.01 32.58 7.14
CA GLU A 778 -14.39 33.36 5.95
C GLU A 778 -15.13 32.49 4.91
N LEU A 779 -14.59 31.32 4.55
CA LEU A 779 -15.23 30.38 3.62
C LEU A 779 -16.60 29.90 4.14
N MET A 780 -16.74 29.64 5.44
CA MET A 780 -18.02 29.25 6.05
C MET A 780 -19.06 30.39 5.96
N ASN A 781 -18.63 31.64 6.10
CA ASN A 781 -19.49 32.81 5.90
C ASN A 781 -19.92 32.97 4.43
N GLU A 782 -18.99 32.79 3.46
CA GLU A 782 -19.30 32.86 2.02
C GLU A 782 -20.33 31.83 1.57
N VAL A 783 -20.31 30.63 2.15
CA VAL A 783 -21.25 29.53 1.84
C VAL A 783 -22.61 29.71 2.57
N GLY A 784 -22.73 30.71 3.45
CA GLY A 784 -23.96 30.96 4.21
C GLY A 784 -24.19 29.99 5.37
N ILE A 785 -23.13 29.31 5.85
CA ILE A 785 -23.19 28.57 7.11
C ILE A 785 -23.28 29.60 8.24
N PRO A 786 -24.30 29.54 9.11
CA PRO A 786 -24.53 30.61 10.08
C PRO A 786 -23.30 30.81 10.98
N PRO A 787 -22.96 32.05 11.35
CA PRO A 787 -22.12 32.27 12.52
C PRO A 787 -22.83 31.69 13.75
N GLU A 788 -22.06 31.28 14.75
CA GLU A 788 -22.61 30.89 16.06
C GLU A 788 -23.51 32.03 16.57
N THR A 789 -24.75 31.71 16.99
CA THR A 789 -25.77 32.71 17.37
C THR A 789 -25.47 33.35 18.73
N SER A 790 -24.32 34.03 18.82
CA SER A 790 -23.75 34.63 20.04
C SER A 790 -23.91 33.72 21.26
N SER A 791 -23.42 32.47 21.17
CA SER A 791 -23.75 31.43 22.16
C SER A 791 -23.08 31.61 23.52
N ASP A 792 -22.18 32.60 23.66
CA ASP A 792 -21.73 33.15 24.95
C ASP A 792 -22.85 33.91 25.70
N GLN A 793 -23.90 34.34 25.01
CA GLN A 793 -25.10 34.97 25.59
C GLN A 793 -26.35 34.07 25.53
N VAL A 794 -26.31 32.96 24.80
CA VAL A 794 -27.31 31.88 24.96
C VAL A 794 -26.98 31.08 26.22
N THR A 795 -27.27 31.74 27.34
CA THR A 795 -27.54 31.22 28.68
C THR A 795 -27.02 29.83 29.02
N ARG A 796 -26.21 29.81 30.09
CA ARG A 796 -26.11 28.74 31.11
C ARG A 796 -27.38 27.89 31.15
N THR A 797 -27.37 26.84 30.36
CA THR A 797 -28.44 25.86 30.21
C THR A 797 -27.87 24.59 30.79
N ASP A 798 -28.27 24.29 32.02
CA ASP A 798 -27.79 23.12 32.75
C ASP A 798 -28.15 21.86 31.97
N ILE A 799 -27.17 21.32 31.23
CA ILE A 799 -27.30 20.04 30.54
C ILE A 799 -27.60 18.99 31.61
N LYS A 800 -28.84 18.52 31.63
CA LYS A 800 -29.30 17.51 32.58
C LYS A 800 -28.88 16.14 32.08
N ILE A 801 -28.21 15.40 32.97
CA ILE A 801 -27.82 14.01 32.77
C ILE A 801 -28.75 13.19 33.66
N GLU A 802 -29.68 12.47 33.04
CA GLU A 802 -30.66 11.61 33.69
C GLU A 802 -30.25 10.15 33.40
N ALA A 803 -29.35 9.61 34.23
CA ALA A 803 -28.85 8.24 34.12
C ALA A 803 -29.71 7.27 34.95
N SER A 804 -30.69 6.63 34.31
CA SER A 804 -31.50 5.56 34.88
C SER A 804 -30.87 4.19 34.63
N ARG A 805 -31.40 3.13 35.26
CA ARG A 805 -30.85 1.75 35.12
C ARG A 805 -30.94 1.20 33.70
N ASP A 806 -31.98 1.63 32.97
CA ASP A 806 -32.41 1.08 31.68
C ASP A 806 -32.34 2.11 30.53
N VAL A 807 -32.14 3.39 30.86
CA VAL A 807 -32.06 4.52 29.91
C VAL A 807 -31.07 5.56 30.42
N LEU A 808 -30.15 6.00 29.55
CA LEU A 808 -29.32 7.18 29.73
C LEU A 808 -29.88 8.31 28.86
N LYS A 809 -30.15 9.46 29.48
CA LYS A 809 -30.59 10.65 28.77
C LYS A 809 -29.69 11.84 29.10
N ILE A 810 -29.26 12.55 28.05
CA ILE A 810 -28.49 13.80 28.15
C ILE A 810 -29.20 14.85 27.31
N ASP A 811 -29.86 15.81 27.97
CA ASP A 811 -30.68 16.84 27.32
C ASP A 811 -31.75 16.23 26.38
N ASN A 812 -31.66 16.43 25.06
CA ASN A 812 -32.56 15.86 24.06
C ASN A 812 -32.17 14.43 23.60
N VAL A 813 -30.99 13.90 23.97
CA VAL A 813 -30.45 12.63 23.46
C VAL A 813 -30.72 11.49 24.43
N GLU A 814 -31.29 10.38 23.96
CA GLU A 814 -31.71 9.24 24.78
C GLU A 814 -31.17 7.91 24.23
N VAL A 815 -30.62 7.06 25.10
CA VAL A 815 -30.02 5.75 24.76
C VAL A 815 -30.49 4.67 25.73
N PRO A 816 -30.98 3.51 25.25
CA PRO A 816 -31.29 2.37 26.10
C PRO A 816 -30.00 1.76 26.68
N VAL A 817 -29.97 1.54 27.99
CA VAL A 817 -28.84 1.00 28.73
C VAL A 817 -29.08 -0.47 29.04
N THR A 818 -28.14 -1.34 28.64
CA THR A 818 -28.19 -2.77 28.98
C THR A 818 -27.46 -3.03 30.30
N ALA A 819 -27.85 -4.06 31.06
CA ALA A 819 -27.02 -4.54 32.15
C ALA A 819 -25.71 -5.18 31.60
N PRO A 820 -24.54 -4.93 32.21
CA PRO A 820 -23.29 -5.59 31.85
C PRO A 820 -23.31 -7.06 32.29
N SER A 821 -22.59 -7.92 31.57
CA SER A 821 -22.32 -9.31 31.97
C SER A 821 -21.20 -9.38 33.02
N CYS A 822 -20.18 -8.52 32.89
CA CYS A 822 -19.05 -8.40 33.82
C CYS A 822 -19.03 -6.98 34.41
N PRO A 823 -19.72 -6.70 35.54
CA PRO A 823 -19.82 -5.35 36.10
C PRO A 823 -18.45 -4.77 36.52
N GLU A 824 -17.48 -5.62 36.86
CA GLU A 824 -16.08 -5.26 37.17
C GLU A 824 -15.36 -4.55 36.01
N LEU A 825 -15.80 -4.77 34.77
CA LEU A 825 -15.24 -4.13 33.57
C LEU A 825 -15.91 -2.79 33.23
N VAL A 826 -16.91 -2.34 34.01
CA VAL A 826 -17.50 -1.01 33.83
C VAL A 826 -16.65 0.01 34.61
N PRO A 827 -16.09 1.04 33.95
CA PRO A 827 -15.24 2.02 34.63
C PRO A 827 -16.01 2.86 35.66
N SER A 828 -15.33 3.27 36.73
CA SER A 828 -15.88 4.20 37.73
C SER A 828 -14.86 5.31 38.05
N PRO A 829 -14.72 6.32 37.17
CA PRO A 829 -13.76 7.42 37.37
C PRO A 829 -14.29 8.46 38.36
N LEU A 830 -13.40 9.04 39.17
CA LEU A 830 -13.69 10.30 39.86
C LEU A 830 -13.87 11.41 38.81
N PHE A 831 -15.09 11.88 38.64
CA PHE A 831 -15.48 12.82 37.58
C PHE A 831 -16.33 13.96 38.14
N PHE A 832 -15.99 15.20 37.76
CA PHE A 832 -16.78 16.39 38.07
C PHE A 832 -17.42 16.93 36.79
N GLU A 833 -18.70 17.28 36.86
CA GLU A 833 -19.53 17.54 35.68
C GLU A 833 -19.54 19.02 35.26
N ILE A 834 -18.39 19.48 34.80
CA ILE A 834 -18.20 20.82 34.23
C ILE A 834 -19.14 21.06 33.04
N ALA A 835 -19.65 22.29 32.86
CA ALA A 835 -20.47 22.68 31.71
C ALA A 835 -19.88 22.25 30.34
N LYS A 836 -18.58 22.47 30.11
CA LYS A 836 -17.88 22.06 28.87
C LYS A 836 -17.82 20.54 28.69
N HIS A 837 -17.58 19.79 29.76
CA HIS A 837 -17.57 18.32 29.72
C HIS A 837 -18.96 17.75 29.40
N LYS A 838 -20.03 18.35 29.95
CA LYS A 838 -21.42 17.95 29.65
C LYS A 838 -21.77 18.14 28.17
N ARG A 839 -21.30 19.23 27.53
CA ARG A 839 -21.41 19.44 26.08
C ARG A 839 -20.74 18.31 25.29
N ILE A 840 -19.48 18.00 25.61
CA ILE A 840 -18.72 16.92 24.94
C ILE A 840 -19.42 15.55 25.13
N LEU A 841 -19.88 15.22 26.34
CA LEU A 841 -20.59 13.97 26.62
C LEU A 841 -21.89 13.83 25.81
N ARG A 842 -22.68 14.91 25.68
CA ARG A 842 -23.85 14.97 24.79
C ARG A 842 -23.47 14.73 23.33
N ASP A 843 -22.43 15.42 22.85
CA ASP A 843 -22.05 15.42 21.42
C ASP A 843 -21.43 14.09 20.96
N VAL A 844 -20.82 13.34 21.89
CA VAL A 844 -20.37 11.95 21.67
C VAL A 844 -21.55 10.98 21.75
N LEU A 845 -22.50 11.17 22.68
CA LEU A 845 -23.71 10.33 22.78
C LEU A 845 -24.58 10.45 21.51
N GLU A 846 -24.67 11.64 20.93
CA GLU A 846 -25.37 11.89 19.66
C GLU A 846 -24.78 11.06 18.49
N ASP A 847 -23.46 10.89 18.41
CA ASP A 847 -22.82 10.04 17.39
C ASP A 847 -23.12 8.56 17.61
N VAL A 848 -23.11 8.10 18.87
CA VAL A 848 -23.48 6.71 19.21
C VAL A 848 -24.94 6.43 18.83
N VAL A 849 -25.87 7.36 19.07
CA VAL A 849 -27.26 7.28 18.59
C VAL A 849 -27.36 7.30 17.07
N SER A 850 -26.48 8.05 16.40
CA SER A 850 -26.43 8.15 14.94
C SER A 850 -25.77 6.93 14.26
N GLY A 851 -25.36 5.92 15.04
CA GLY A 851 -24.82 4.65 14.55
C GLY A 851 -23.29 4.60 14.41
N GLU A 852 -22.56 5.62 14.85
CA GLU A 852 -21.10 5.63 14.76
C GLU A 852 -20.47 4.81 15.91
N ARG A 853 -19.92 3.63 15.57
CA ARG A 853 -19.31 2.69 16.53
C ARG A 853 -17.90 3.07 17.01
N HIS A 854 -17.23 4.00 16.31
CA HIS A 854 -15.79 4.26 16.48
C HIS A 854 -15.52 5.76 16.68
N ILE A 855 -15.07 6.10 17.89
CA ILE A 855 -14.91 7.48 18.38
C ILE A 855 -13.42 7.78 18.56
N LEU A 856 -13.01 9.01 18.24
CA LEU A 856 -11.64 9.50 18.35
C LEU A 856 -11.61 10.81 19.14
N LEU A 857 -11.03 10.78 20.33
CA LEU A 857 -10.90 11.90 21.24
C LEU A 857 -9.48 12.49 21.16
N ILE A 858 -9.35 13.68 20.57
CA ILE A 858 -8.06 14.33 20.30
C ILE A 858 -7.92 15.58 21.16
N GLY A 859 -6.75 15.83 21.72
CA GLY A 859 -6.49 17.07 22.48
C GLY A 859 -5.07 17.15 23.03
N ASN A 860 -4.79 18.21 23.79
CA ASN A 860 -3.54 18.34 24.55
C ASN A 860 -3.43 17.26 25.64
N GLN A 861 -2.27 17.09 26.26
CA GLN A 861 -2.11 16.17 27.38
C GLN A 861 -2.80 16.73 28.65
N GLY A 862 -3.24 15.86 29.56
CA GLY A 862 -3.84 16.25 30.85
C GLY A 862 -5.32 16.68 30.82
N VAL A 863 -5.87 17.07 29.66
CA VAL A 863 -7.26 17.61 29.49
C VAL A 863 -8.42 16.69 29.86
N GLY A 864 -8.18 15.52 30.45
CA GLY A 864 -9.23 14.63 30.96
C GLY A 864 -9.86 13.65 29.96
N LYS A 865 -9.27 13.45 28.77
CA LYS A 865 -9.79 12.54 27.71
C LYS A 865 -10.26 11.18 28.26
N ASN A 866 -9.39 10.49 29.00
CA ASN A 866 -9.65 9.19 29.61
C ASN A 866 -10.83 9.27 30.59
N LYS A 867 -10.91 10.33 31.40
CA LYS A 867 -12.01 10.56 32.35
C LYS A 867 -13.35 10.78 31.65
N ILE A 868 -13.37 11.48 30.49
CA ILE A 868 -14.59 11.70 29.70
C ILE A 868 -15.07 10.39 29.05
N ALA A 869 -14.15 9.63 28.43
CA ALA A 869 -14.47 8.31 27.89
C ALA A 869 -14.99 7.35 28.98
N ASP A 870 -14.31 7.28 30.12
CA ASP A 870 -14.68 6.42 31.24
C ASP A 870 -16.02 6.85 31.86
N ARG A 871 -16.31 8.15 31.98
CA ARG A 871 -17.61 8.63 32.48
C ARG A 871 -18.74 8.28 31.51
N LEU A 872 -18.51 8.39 30.20
CA LEU A 872 -19.49 7.97 29.19
C LEU A 872 -19.79 6.46 29.32
N LEU A 873 -18.76 5.63 29.40
CA LEU A 873 -18.93 4.18 29.55
C LEU A 873 -19.57 3.78 30.88
N GLN A 874 -19.26 4.48 31.97
CA GLN A 874 -19.93 4.33 33.27
C GLN A 874 -21.44 4.61 33.15
N MET A 875 -21.82 5.75 32.57
CA MET A 875 -23.23 6.16 32.39
C MET A 875 -23.98 5.23 31.44
N MET A 876 -23.32 4.72 30.39
CA MET A 876 -23.86 3.72 29.47
C MET A 876 -23.82 2.27 30.02
N ARG A 877 -23.23 2.06 31.22
CA ARG A 877 -22.96 0.76 31.85
C ARG A 877 -22.26 -0.25 30.91
N LYS A 878 -21.41 0.25 30.01
CA LYS A 878 -20.66 -0.55 29.03
C LYS A 878 -19.36 -1.10 29.65
N GLU A 879 -19.10 -2.38 29.41
CA GLU A 879 -17.82 -3.02 29.70
C GLU A 879 -16.70 -2.44 28.82
N ARG A 880 -15.51 -2.23 29.39
CA ARG A 880 -14.31 -1.82 28.66
C ARG A 880 -13.19 -2.86 28.72
N GLU A 881 -12.40 -2.91 27.66
CA GLU A 881 -11.06 -3.50 27.60
C GLU A 881 -10.07 -2.37 27.26
N TYR A 882 -8.85 -2.38 27.79
CA TYR A 882 -7.88 -1.30 27.63
C TYR A 882 -6.58 -1.77 26.98
N ILE A 883 -6.07 -0.99 26.02
CA ILE A 883 -4.74 -1.15 25.40
C ILE A 883 -4.08 0.23 25.32
N GLN A 884 -2.79 0.30 25.65
CA GLN A 884 -1.93 1.46 25.36
C GLN A 884 -0.94 1.08 24.27
N LEU A 885 -0.70 1.99 23.32
CA LEU A 885 0.19 1.76 22.18
C LEU A 885 1.52 2.50 22.30
N HIS A 886 2.56 1.87 21.76
CA HIS A 886 3.94 2.34 21.80
C HIS A 886 4.59 2.21 20.42
N ARG A 887 5.79 2.76 20.27
CA ARG A 887 6.54 2.69 19.00
C ARG A 887 6.93 1.26 18.62
N ASP A 888 7.14 0.42 19.62
CA ASP A 888 7.56 -0.98 19.49
C ASP A 888 6.36 -1.97 19.54
N SER A 889 5.12 -1.47 19.53
CA SER A 889 3.92 -2.30 19.46
C SER A 889 3.81 -3.00 18.11
N THR A 890 3.75 -4.34 18.12
CA THR A 890 3.67 -5.18 16.91
C THR A 890 2.25 -5.67 16.65
N VAL A 891 1.94 -6.04 15.40
CA VAL A 891 0.67 -6.70 15.03
C VAL A 891 0.44 -7.99 15.84
N GLY A 892 1.50 -8.71 16.20
CA GLY A 892 1.43 -9.85 17.12
C GLY A 892 0.85 -9.45 18.49
N SER A 893 1.43 -8.42 19.13
CA SER A 893 0.98 -7.94 20.45
C SER A 893 -0.46 -7.40 20.49
N LEU A 894 -1.02 -6.98 19.34
CA LEU A 894 -2.43 -6.59 19.23
C LEU A 894 -3.39 -7.78 19.17
N THR A 895 -2.93 -8.95 18.76
CA THR A 895 -3.80 -10.11 18.46
C THR A 895 -3.71 -11.18 19.53
N LEU A 896 -2.50 -11.47 20.01
CA LEU A 896 -2.23 -12.49 21.03
C LEU A 896 -1.39 -11.90 22.17
N SER A 897 -1.61 -12.40 23.38
CA SER A 897 -0.83 -12.09 24.57
C SER A 897 -0.19 -13.38 25.09
N PRO A 898 1.15 -13.51 25.12
CA PRO A 898 1.80 -14.70 25.65
C PRO A 898 1.63 -14.74 27.17
N SER A 899 1.07 -15.82 27.68
CA SER A 899 1.04 -16.16 29.11
C SER A 899 1.87 -17.42 29.36
N LEU A 900 2.36 -17.58 30.59
CA LEU A 900 3.09 -18.78 31.01
C LEU A 900 2.19 -19.61 31.93
N LYS A 901 1.76 -20.78 31.48
CA LYS A 901 0.91 -21.72 32.23
C LYS A 901 1.69 -23.02 32.41
N ASP A 902 1.95 -23.39 33.65
CA ASP A 902 2.72 -24.60 34.03
C ASP A 902 4.09 -24.73 33.33
N GLY A 903 4.73 -23.60 33.01
CA GLY A 903 6.02 -23.52 32.31
C GLY A 903 5.92 -23.56 30.78
N ILE A 904 4.73 -23.73 30.21
CA ILE A 904 4.46 -23.69 28.78
C ILE A 904 3.99 -22.28 28.38
N VAL A 905 4.49 -21.75 27.26
CA VAL A 905 4.00 -20.49 26.69
C VAL A 905 2.68 -20.77 25.96
N VAL A 906 1.59 -20.23 26.51
CA VAL A 906 0.24 -20.30 25.95
C VAL A 906 -0.11 -18.92 25.39
N TRP A 907 -0.66 -18.87 24.18
CA TRP A 907 -1.10 -17.61 23.58
C TRP A 907 -2.57 -17.37 23.92
N ASP A 908 -2.83 -16.41 24.81
CA ASP A 908 -4.18 -15.98 25.17
C ASP A 908 -4.66 -14.81 24.29
N ASP A 909 -5.97 -14.64 24.22
CA ASP A 909 -6.59 -13.56 23.43
C ASP A 909 -6.29 -12.18 24.02
N SER A 910 -5.82 -11.26 23.17
CA SER A 910 -5.55 -9.87 23.56
C SER A 910 -6.82 -9.16 24.02
N PRO A 911 -6.71 -8.00 24.71
CA PRO A 911 -7.89 -7.21 25.08
C PRO A 911 -8.72 -6.76 23.85
N LEU A 912 -8.09 -6.62 22.67
CA LEU A 912 -8.76 -6.32 21.41
C LEU A 912 -9.61 -7.50 20.93
N VAL A 913 -9.06 -8.71 20.92
CA VAL A 913 -9.79 -9.91 20.49
C VAL A 913 -10.92 -10.21 21.47
N ARG A 914 -10.67 -10.10 22.78
CA ARG A 914 -11.72 -10.25 23.82
C ARG A 914 -12.81 -9.18 23.70
N ALA A 915 -12.47 -7.93 23.35
CA ALA A 915 -13.47 -6.90 23.09
C ALA A 915 -14.33 -7.20 21.86
N ALA A 916 -13.71 -7.63 20.75
CA ALA A 916 -14.41 -7.97 19.51
C ALA A 916 -15.35 -9.18 19.68
N VAL A 917 -14.92 -10.22 20.41
CA VAL A 917 -15.70 -11.44 20.66
C VAL A 917 -16.85 -11.21 21.65
N HIS A 918 -16.62 -10.46 22.73
CA HIS A 918 -17.63 -10.23 23.78
C HIS A 918 -18.47 -8.96 23.57
N GLY A 919 -18.21 -8.16 22.53
CA GLY A 919 -18.96 -6.93 22.25
C GLY A 919 -18.68 -5.79 23.23
N ARG A 920 -17.50 -5.76 23.84
CA ARG A 920 -17.06 -4.73 24.79
C ARG A 920 -16.60 -3.48 24.04
N THR A 921 -16.39 -2.40 24.78
CA THR A 921 -15.69 -1.22 24.22
C THR A 921 -14.19 -1.39 24.36
N LEU A 922 -13.46 -1.35 23.25
CA LEU A 922 -12.01 -1.27 23.29
C LEU A 922 -11.57 0.19 23.45
N MET A 923 -10.83 0.47 24.51
CA MET A 923 -10.22 1.77 24.79
C MET A 923 -8.74 1.70 24.38
N ILE A 924 -8.36 2.49 23.36
CA ILE A 924 -6.99 2.54 22.83
C ILE A 924 -6.37 3.88 23.21
N ASP A 925 -5.27 3.88 23.96
CA ASP A 925 -4.52 5.09 24.32
C ASP A 925 -3.17 5.18 23.58
N GLU A 926 -2.67 6.41 23.43
CA GLU A 926 -1.40 6.78 22.78
C GLU A 926 -1.22 6.27 21.34
N VAL A 927 -2.31 6.14 20.58
CA VAL A 927 -2.28 5.68 19.17
C VAL A 927 -1.37 6.52 18.27
N ASP A 928 -1.14 7.79 18.63
CA ASP A 928 -0.22 8.71 17.95
C ASP A 928 1.25 8.25 17.97
N LYS A 929 1.60 7.29 18.83
CA LYS A 929 2.95 6.69 18.93
C LYS A 929 3.11 5.40 18.11
N ALA A 930 2.03 4.82 17.60
CA ALA A 930 2.04 3.49 17.00
C ALA A 930 2.75 3.45 15.63
N PRO A 931 3.42 2.32 15.28
CA PRO A 931 4.00 2.14 13.95
C PRO A 931 2.93 2.01 12.87
N LEU A 932 3.32 2.27 11.61
CA LEU A 932 2.40 2.28 10.47
C LEU A 932 1.68 0.93 10.27
N GLU A 933 2.35 -0.19 10.54
CA GLU A 933 1.78 -1.55 10.48
C GLU A 933 0.55 -1.69 11.38
N VAL A 934 0.67 -1.28 12.65
CA VAL A 934 -0.40 -1.28 13.65
C VAL A 934 -1.57 -0.42 13.18
N VAL A 935 -1.28 0.78 12.66
CA VAL A 935 -2.30 1.69 12.10
C VAL A 935 -3.03 1.03 10.93
N SER A 936 -2.33 0.36 10.01
CA SER A 936 -2.92 -0.32 8.86
C SER A 936 -3.81 -1.50 9.26
N VAL A 937 -3.46 -2.28 10.28
CA VAL A 937 -4.29 -3.41 10.73
C VAL A 937 -5.51 -2.93 11.54
N LEU A 938 -5.34 -1.92 12.41
CA LEU A 938 -6.46 -1.28 13.11
C LEU A 938 -7.44 -0.63 12.13
N LYS A 939 -6.95 -0.09 11.01
CA LYS A 939 -7.78 0.46 9.93
C LYS A 939 -8.73 -0.57 9.34
N SER A 940 -8.27 -1.76 8.94
CA SER A 940 -9.17 -2.78 8.37
C SER A 940 -10.20 -3.31 9.38
N LEU A 941 -9.83 -3.42 10.66
CA LEU A 941 -10.80 -3.78 11.71
C LEU A 941 -11.93 -2.74 11.84
N VAL A 942 -11.65 -1.46 11.60
CA VAL A 942 -12.59 -0.33 11.75
C VAL A 942 -13.32 0.03 10.44
N GLU A 943 -12.72 -0.26 9.29
CA GLU A 943 -13.29 0.06 7.96
C GLU A 943 -14.12 -1.09 7.37
N ASP A 944 -13.68 -2.34 7.58
CA ASP A 944 -14.24 -3.54 6.94
C ASP A 944 -14.89 -4.52 7.92
N ASP A 945 -14.87 -4.25 9.24
CA ASP A 945 -15.21 -5.20 10.32
C ASP A 945 -14.39 -6.52 10.19
N GLU A 946 -13.11 -6.46 9.78
CA GLU A 946 -12.26 -7.63 9.56
C GLU A 946 -10.80 -7.49 10.01
N MET A 947 -10.23 -8.55 10.59
CA MET A 947 -8.83 -8.61 11.00
C MET A 947 -8.30 -10.06 11.02
N LEU A 948 -7.13 -10.28 10.44
CA LEU A 948 -6.41 -11.57 10.49
C LEU A 948 -5.49 -11.61 11.71
N LEU A 949 -5.67 -12.60 12.58
CA LEU A 949 -4.91 -12.79 13.82
C LEU A 949 -3.61 -13.59 13.57
N ALA A 950 -2.64 -13.48 14.48
CA ALA A 950 -1.31 -14.06 14.31
C ALA A 950 -1.27 -15.61 14.35
N ASP A 951 -2.31 -16.27 14.87
CA ASP A 951 -2.48 -17.73 14.88
C ASP A 951 -3.29 -18.28 13.69
N GLY A 952 -3.63 -17.43 12.73
CA GLY A 952 -4.44 -17.77 11.56
C GLY A 952 -5.95 -17.75 11.79
N ARG A 953 -6.44 -17.40 13.00
CA ARG A 953 -7.85 -17.01 13.19
C ARG A 953 -8.16 -15.70 12.48
N ARG A 954 -9.42 -15.50 12.09
CA ARG A 954 -9.87 -14.28 11.41
C ARG A 954 -11.13 -13.74 12.07
N LEU A 955 -11.06 -12.51 12.58
CA LEU A 955 -12.23 -11.73 13.00
C LEU A 955 -13.00 -11.29 11.75
N VAL A 956 -14.31 -11.55 11.72
CA VAL A 956 -15.19 -11.27 10.58
C VAL A 956 -16.56 -10.76 11.05
N ASN A 957 -17.11 -9.78 10.33
CA ASN A 957 -18.49 -9.28 10.49
C ASN A 957 -19.56 -10.41 10.51
N PRO A 958 -20.59 -10.35 11.36
CA PRO A 958 -21.66 -11.37 11.44
C PRO A 958 -22.30 -11.78 10.11
N ASP A 959 -22.62 -10.84 9.22
CA ASP A 959 -23.26 -11.12 7.93
C ASP A 959 -22.36 -12.01 7.06
N ARG A 960 -21.05 -11.69 7.02
CA ARG A 960 -20.07 -12.43 6.23
C ARG A 960 -19.68 -13.74 6.91
N TYR A 961 -19.68 -13.80 8.24
CA TYR A 961 -19.53 -15.04 9.00
C TYR A 961 -20.63 -16.05 8.65
N ALA A 962 -21.90 -15.61 8.62
CA ALA A 962 -23.02 -16.45 8.20
C ALA A 962 -22.91 -16.90 6.74
N MET A 963 -22.47 -16.03 5.82
CA MET A 963 -22.21 -16.42 4.42
C MET A 963 -21.10 -17.48 4.31
N LEU A 964 -20.01 -17.35 5.06
CA LEU A 964 -18.84 -18.24 4.97
C LEU A 964 -19.05 -19.58 5.69
N GLN A 965 -19.92 -19.66 6.70
CA GLN A 965 -20.40 -20.95 7.21
C GLN A 965 -21.19 -21.71 6.13
N ASN A 966 -22.11 -21.02 5.44
CA ASN A 966 -22.96 -21.63 4.42
C ASN A 966 -22.20 -22.06 3.16
N SER A 967 -21.03 -21.47 2.86
CA SER A 967 -20.18 -21.90 1.73
C SER A 967 -19.33 -23.15 2.01
N GLY A 968 -19.47 -23.80 3.17
CA GLY A 968 -18.80 -25.06 3.49
C GLY A 968 -17.27 -24.96 3.59
N SER A 969 -16.73 -23.75 3.79
CA SER A 969 -15.30 -23.43 3.71
C SER A 969 -14.53 -23.90 4.97
N ALA A 970 -14.44 -25.22 5.15
CA ALA A 970 -14.02 -25.93 6.37
C ALA A 970 -12.58 -25.72 6.87
N HIS A 971 -11.84 -24.76 6.31
CA HIS A 971 -10.44 -24.46 6.65
C HIS A 971 -10.23 -23.09 7.29
N ASP A 972 -11.18 -22.16 7.19
CA ASP A 972 -11.00 -20.80 7.71
C ASP A 972 -11.40 -20.76 9.20
N LYS A 973 -10.44 -20.46 10.09
CA LYS A 973 -10.64 -20.38 11.55
C LYS A 973 -11.41 -19.09 11.93
N LEU A 974 -12.67 -18.99 11.51
CA LEU A 974 -13.46 -17.77 11.64
C LEU A 974 -13.94 -17.50 13.07
N VAL A 975 -13.91 -16.23 13.46
CA VAL A 975 -14.42 -15.70 14.73
C VAL A 975 -15.36 -14.54 14.41
N PRO A 976 -16.64 -14.57 14.82
CA PRO A 976 -17.56 -13.48 14.56
C PRO A 976 -17.25 -12.28 15.47
N ILE A 977 -17.24 -11.07 14.90
CA ILE A 977 -17.25 -9.82 15.69
C ILE A 977 -18.66 -9.59 16.22
N HIS A 978 -18.80 -9.35 17.52
CA HIS A 978 -20.09 -9.11 18.14
C HIS A 978 -20.64 -7.70 17.80
N GLU A 979 -21.92 -7.59 17.40
CA GLU A 979 -22.54 -6.36 16.88
C GLU A 979 -22.39 -5.09 17.74
N LYS A 980 -22.33 -5.26 19.08
CA LYS A 980 -22.16 -4.17 20.06
C LYS A 980 -20.71 -3.69 20.23
N PHE A 981 -19.73 -4.31 19.57
CA PHE A 981 -18.33 -3.91 19.60
C PHE A 981 -18.17 -2.45 19.17
N SER A 982 -17.39 -1.71 19.93
CA SER A 982 -17.12 -0.29 19.70
C SER A 982 -15.70 0.05 20.13
N ILE A 983 -15.08 1.05 19.49
CA ILE A 983 -13.70 1.46 19.83
C ILE A 983 -13.69 2.95 20.18
N ILE A 984 -13.10 3.30 21.32
CA ILE A 984 -12.80 4.68 21.70
C ILE A 984 -11.27 4.85 21.67
N VAL A 985 -10.80 5.68 20.76
CA VAL A 985 -9.38 5.97 20.56
C VAL A 985 -9.03 7.32 21.16
N LEU A 986 -7.97 7.36 21.95
CA LEU A 986 -7.41 8.57 22.55
C LEU A 986 -6.11 8.91 21.83
N ALA A 987 -5.99 10.16 21.38
CA ALA A 987 -4.81 10.63 20.65
C ALA A 987 -4.38 12.02 21.11
N ASN A 988 -3.09 12.31 21.04
CA ASN A 988 -2.54 13.64 21.30
C ASN A 988 -2.68 14.58 20.09
N ARG A 989 -2.67 15.90 20.35
CA ARG A 989 -2.69 16.94 19.31
C ARG A 989 -1.59 16.65 18.28
N PRO A 990 -1.94 16.40 17.01
CA PRO A 990 -0.94 16.17 15.99
C PRO A 990 -0.18 17.48 15.70
N GLY A 991 1.15 17.44 15.78
CA GLY A 991 1.99 18.61 15.53
C GLY A 991 1.88 19.11 14.09
N PHE A 992 1.98 20.43 13.89
CA PHE A 992 1.79 21.08 12.58
C PHE A 992 3.14 21.36 11.88
N PRO A 993 3.26 21.13 10.55
CA PRO A 993 2.36 20.35 9.71
C PRO A 993 2.40 18.87 10.12
N PHE A 994 1.35 18.09 9.78
CA PHE A 994 1.07 16.73 10.31
C PHE A 994 2.03 15.61 9.83
N LEU A 995 3.33 15.88 9.80
CA LEU A 995 4.42 15.07 9.25
C LEU A 995 4.94 13.99 10.21
N GLY A 996 4.35 13.85 11.41
CA GLY A 996 4.85 12.98 12.47
C GLY A 996 3.83 11.98 13.07
N ASN A 997 2.55 12.02 12.68
CA ASN A 997 1.51 11.12 13.20
C ASN A 997 0.85 10.35 12.04
N ASN A 998 1.24 9.08 11.89
CA ASN A 998 0.73 8.20 10.84
C ASN A 998 -0.77 7.87 11.03
N PHE A 999 -1.25 7.76 12.26
CA PHE A 999 -2.63 7.35 12.56
C PHE A 999 -3.66 8.32 11.95
N PHE A 1000 -3.48 9.63 12.18
CA PHE A 1000 -4.38 10.62 11.56
C PHE A 1000 -4.20 10.68 10.03
N ARG A 1001 -2.99 10.43 9.51
CA ARG A 1001 -2.72 10.42 8.07
C ARG A 1001 -3.49 9.31 7.34
N GLU A 1002 -3.57 8.11 7.91
CA GLU A 1002 -4.18 6.93 7.26
C GLU A 1002 -5.63 6.65 7.66
N SER A 1003 -6.02 7.03 8.88
CA SER A 1003 -7.29 6.61 9.51
C SER A 1003 -8.14 7.77 10.05
N GLY A 1004 -7.68 9.02 9.91
CA GLY A 1004 -8.34 10.20 10.49
C GLY A 1004 -9.76 10.49 9.98
N ASP A 1005 -10.15 9.97 8.81
CA ASP A 1005 -11.51 10.09 8.26
C ASP A 1005 -12.43 8.91 8.63
N ILE A 1006 -11.93 7.88 9.31
CA ILE A 1006 -12.65 6.64 9.60
C ILE A 1006 -13.34 6.67 10.98
N PHE A 1007 -12.85 7.49 11.92
CA PHE A 1007 -13.47 7.70 13.24
C PHE A 1007 -14.34 8.96 13.26
N SER A 1008 -15.29 9.05 14.20
CA SER A 1008 -15.89 10.35 14.54
C SER A 1008 -14.97 11.11 15.51
N SER A 1009 -14.52 12.30 15.12
CA SER A 1009 -13.46 13.04 15.81
C SER A 1009 -13.99 14.20 16.65
N HIS A 1010 -13.73 14.18 17.96
CA HIS A 1010 -14.07 15.25 18.89
C HIS A 1010 -12.79 15.90 19.45
N VAL A 1011 -12.71 17.23 19.40
CA VAL A 1011 -11.58 17.97 19.96
C VAL A 1011 -11.84 18.36 21.41
N ILE A 1012 -11.09 17.74 22.31
CA ILE A 1012 -11.05 18.09 23.73
C ILE A 1012 -10.00 19.19 23.90
N SER A 1013 -10.46 20.43 23.83
CA SER A 1013 -9.69 21.63 24.18
C SER A 1013 -9.55 21.76 25.71
N ASN A 1014 -8.59 22.58 26.15
CA ASN A 1014 -8.52 23.01 27.55
C ASN A 1014 -9.87 23.63 27.98
N PRO A 1015 -10.31 23.50 29.25
CA PRO A 1015 -11.45 24.24 29.76
C PRO A 1015 -11.25 25.76 29.60
N ASP A 1016 -12.37 26.46 29.45
CA ASP A 1016 -12.47 27.92 29.59
C ASP A 1016 -12.38 28.32 31.08
N THR A 1017 -12.11 29.60 31.36
CA THR A 1017 -11.85 30.11 32.73
C THR A 1017 -12.97 29.78 33.72
N GLU A 1018 -14.25 29.89 33.34
CA GLU A 1018 -15.36 29.52 34.23
C GLU A 1018 -15.37 27.98 34.45
N SER A 1019 -15.26 27.19 33.38
CA SER A 1019 -15.17 25.73 33.45
C SER A 1019 -13.97 25.19 34.25
N GLU A 1020 -12.80 25.84 34.21
CA GLU A 1020 -11.64 25.42 35.02
C GLU A 1020 -11.81 25.85 36.47
N LEU A 1021 -12.40 27.01 36.75
CA LEU A 1021 -12.71 27.45 38.11
C LEU A 1021 -13.76 26.52 38.78
N GLU A 1022 -14.81 26.10 38.05
CA GLU A 1022 -15.74 25.04 38.47
C GLU A 1022 -14.98 23.75 38.85
N LEU A 1023 -14.03 23.33 38.01
CA LEU A 1023 -13.25 22.11 38.24
C LEU A 1023 -12.33 22.21 39.46
N LEU A 1024 -11.59 23.31 39.60
CA LEU A 1024 -10.69 23.49 40.75
C LEU A 1024 -11.48 23.60 42.06
N SER A 1025 -12.59 24.34 42.07
CA SER A 1025 -13.46 24.47 43.26
C SER A 1025 -14.07 23.11 43.67
N ALA A 1026 -14.26 22.19 42.73
CA ALA A 1026 -14.71 20.82 43.02
C ALA A 1026 -13.60 19.89 43.56
N TYR A 1027 -12.32 20.17 43.29
CA TYR A 1027 -11.18 19.47 43.93
C TYR A 1027 -10.71 20.13 45.24
N ALA A 1028 -10.99 21.43 45.42
CA ALA A 1028 -10.50 22.26 46.52
C ALA A 1028 -11.59 23.22 47.04
N PRO A 1029 -12.63 22.72 47.71
CA PRO A 1029 -13.77 23.51 48.18
C PRO A 1029 -13.49 24.39 49.41
N SER A 1030 -12.35 24.23 50.09
CA SER A 1030 -11.94 25.04 51.25
C SER A 1030 -11.02 26.20 50.87
N VAL A 1031 -10.37 26.12 49.70
CA VAL A 1031 -9.52 27.19 49.13
C VAL A 1031 -10.38 28.34 48.60
N ASP A 1032 -9.97 29.59 48.83
CA ASP A 1032 -10.69 30.74 48.28
C ASP A 1032 -10.67 30.73 46.73
N THR A 1033 -11.88 30.79 46.17
CA THR A 1033 -12.15 31.02 44.75
C THR A 1033 -11.38 32.19 44.13
N SER A 1034 -11.00 33.22 44.90
CA SER A 1034 -10.13 34.30 44.41
C SER A 1034 -8.74 33.77 44.02
N ILE A 1035 -8.13 32.95 44.88
CA ILE A 1035 -6.81 32.33 44.68
C ILE A 1035 -6.87 31.32 43.54
N LEU A 1036 -7.93 30.48 43.49
CA LEU A 1036 -8.14 29.55 42.39
C LEU A 1036 -8.25 30.28 41.04
N ARG A 1037 -8.90 31.45 41.01
CA ARG A 1037 -9.04 32.25 39.78
C ARG A 1037 -7.71 32.81 39.29
N LEU A 1038 -6.87 33.36 40.17
CA LEU A 1038 -5.52 33.82 39.80
C LEU A 1038 -4.69 32.69 39.18
N LEU A 1039 -4.82 31.47 39.70
CA LEU A 1039 -4.14 30.30 39.15
C LEU A 1039 -4.68 29.92 37.76
N VAL A 1040 -6.00 29.92 37.55
CA VAL A 1040 -6.61 29.65 36.23
C VAL A 1040 -6.16 30.68 35.19
N ASP A 1041 -6.25 31.98 35.50
CA ASP A 1041 -5.91 33.05 34.55
C ASP A 1041 -4.40 33.06 34.19
N ALA A 1042 -3.53 32.70 35.14
CA ALA A 1042 -2.11 32.47 34.88
C ALA A 1042 -1.85 31.24 33.99
N PHE A 1043 -2.42 30.09 34.30
CA PHE A 1043 -2.26 28.87 33.48
C PHE A 1043 -2.87 29.04 32.07
N ALA A 1044 -4.00 29.75 31.93
CA ALA A 1044 -4.56 30.13 30.63
C ALA A 1044 -3.58 30.95 29.79
N SER A 1045 -2.91 31.93 30.41
CA SER A 1045 -1.92 32.79 29.75
C SER A 1045 -0.67 32.02 29.32
N LEU A 1046 -0.18 31.09 30.15
CA LEU A 1046 0.94 30.20 29.77
C LEU A 1046 0.57 29.32 28.56
N ARG A 1047 -0.66 28.81 28.49
CA ARG A 1047 -1.14 28.02 27.34
C ARG A 1047 -1.27 28.86 26.07
N GLU A 1048 -1.66 30.13 26.17
CA GLU A 1048 -1.69 31.02 25.00
C GLU A 1048 -0.29 31.24 24.42
N LEU A 1049 0.74 31.42 25.25
CA LEU A 1049 2.13 31.52 24.80
C LEU A 1049 2.63 30.26 24.08
N VAL A 1050 2.07 29.08 24.38
CA VAL A 1050 2.36 27.83 23.66
C VAL A 1050 1.67 27.80 22.30
N ASP A 1051 0.41 28.22 22.20
CA ASP A 1051 -0.30 28.33 20.92
C ASP A 1051 0.25 29.47 20.02
N GLN A 1052 0.91 30.48 20.60
CA GLN A 1052 1.71 31.47 19.89
C GLN A 1052 3.12 30.96 19.49
N GLY A 1053 3.54 29.79 20.00
CA GLY A 1053 4.85 29.18 19.70
C GLY A 1053 6.04 29.80 20.45
N VAL A 1054 5.79 30.55 21.53
CA VAL A 1054 6.83 31.13 22.40
C VAL A 1054 7.34 30.10 23.41
N LEU A 1055 6.42 29.30 23.97
CA LEU A 1055 6.73 28.20 24.88
C LEU A 1055 6.52 26.85 24.18
N VAL A 1056 7.34 25.86 24.53
CA VAL A 1056 7.26 24.49 23.95
C VAL A 1056 6.39 23.56 24.82
N TYR A 1057 6.34 23.77 26.13
CA TYR A 1057 5.63 22.90 27.08
C TYR A 1057 4.20 23.39 27.37
N PRO A 1058 3.14 22.59 27.06
CA PRO A 1058 1.76 22.95 27.35
C PRO A 1058 1.36 22.62 28.79
N TYR A 1059 1.54 23.57 29.71
CA TYR A 1059 1.07 23.46 31.11
C TYR A 1059 -0.41 23.08 31.18
N SER A 1060 -0.68 21.93 31.81
CA SER A 1060 -1.95 21.23 31.72
C SER A 1060 -2.90 21.57 32.86
N THR A 1061 -4.17 21.19 32.71
CA THR A 1061 -5.17 21.25 33.79
C THR A 1061 -4.82 20.29 34.94
N ARG A 1062 -4.05 19.23 34.67
CA ARG A 1062 -3.63 18.24 35.69
C ARG A 1062 -2.69 18.87 36.72
N GLU A 1063 -1.83 19.79 36.31
CA GLU A 1063 -0.90 20.50 37.20
C GLU A 1063 -1.65 21.55 38.03
N ALA A 1064 -2.56 22.32 37.42
CA ALA A 1064 -3.45 23.23 38.14
C ALA A 1064 -4.28 22.49 39.23
N VAL A 1065 -4.84 21.32 38.89
CA VAL A 1065 -5.55 20.44 39.85
C VAL A 1065 -4.61 19.86 40.92
N ALA A 1066 -3.33 19.65 40.63
CA ALA A 1066 -2.37 19.17 41.62
C ALA A 1066 -2.06 20.26 42.66
N VAL A 1067 -1.85 21.51 42.22
CA VAL A 1067 -1.66 22.68 43.11
C VAL A 1067 -2.89 22.90 43.97
N ALA A 1068 -4.09 22.97 43.37
CA ALA A 1068 -5.33 23.16 44.12
C ALA A 1068 -5.56 22.07 45.18
N ARG A 1069 -5.28 20.79 44.86
CA ARG A 1069 -5.36 19.69 45.82
C ARG A 1069 -4.31 19.79 46.93
N HIS A 1070 -3.10 20.27 46.62
CA HIS A 1070 -2.07 20.49 47.65
C HIS A 1070 -2.58 21.51 48.67
N LEU A 1071 -3.10 22.65 48.22
CA LEU A 1071 -3.63 23.71 49.07
C LEU A 1071 -4.85 23.28 49.90
N GLU A 1072 -5.72 22.41 49.35
CA GLU A 1072 -6.84 21.81 50.11
C GLU A 1072 -6.34 20.84 51.21
N THR A 1073 -5.22 20.15 50.98
CA THR A 1073 -4.67 19.14 51.90
C THR A 1073 -3.74 19.75 52.95
N PHE A 1074 -3.02 20.81 52.57
CA PHE A 1074 -1.98 21.49 53.35
C PHE A 1074 -2.17 23.01 53.27
N PRO A 1075 -3.19 23.58 53.92
CA PRO A 1075 -3.51 25.02 53.83
C PRO A 1075 -2.47 25.94 54.49
N ASP A 1076 -1.56 25.38 55.28
CA ASP A 1076 -0.39 26.07 55.84
C ASP A 1076 0.75 26.28 54.82
N ASP A 1077 0.76 25.54 53.69
CA ASP A 1077 1.75 25.72 52.62
C ASP A 1077 1.29 26.83 51.67
N GLY A 1078 2.12 27.86 51.51
CA GLY A 1078 1.79 29.02 50.68
C GLY A 1078 1.79 28.73 49.17
N LEU A 1079 0.88 29.38 48.42
CA LEU A 1079 0.71 29.21 46.97
C LEU A 1079 2.03 29.18 46.18
N VAL A 1080 2.96 30.10 46.46
CA VAL A 1080 4.25 30.23 45.74
C VAL A 1080 5.09 28.97 45.90
N ASP A 1081 5.18 28.45 47.14
CA ASP A 1081 5.96 27.26 47.48
C ASP A 1081 5.35 26.00 46.84
N THR A 1082 4.02 25.95 46.67
CA THR A 1082 3.36 24.84 45.94
C THR A 1082 3.56 24.88 44.42
N LEU A 1083 3.69 26.07 43.82
CA LEU A 1083 3.94 26.23 42.39
C LEU A 1083 5.37 25.82 42.00
N GLU A 1084 6.34 25.96 42.90
CA GLU A 1084 7.72 25.49 42.68
C GLU A 1084 7.82 23.98 42.46
N ASN A 1085 6.93 23.18 43.08
CA ASN A 1085 6.87 21.74 42.85
C ASN A 1085 6.41 21.35 41.43
N VAL A 1086 5.71 22.25 40.72
CA VAL A 1086 5.32 22.08 39.31
C VAL A 1086 6.42 22.60 38.38
N LEU A 1087 6.92 23.82 38.65
CA LEU A 1087 7.91 24.51 37.82
C LEU A 1087 9.36 24.00 38.03
N GLY A 1088 9.57 23.04 38.93
CA GLY A 1088 10.88 22.48 39.27
C GLY A 1088 11.65 21.86 38.08
N PHE A 1089 10.96 21.39 37.04
CA PHE A 1089 11.62 20.89 35.82
C PHE A 1089 12.19 22.01 34.94
N ASP A 1090 11.53 23.17 34.94
CA ASP A 1090 11.89 24.33 34.11
C ASP A 1090 13.11 25.10 34.65
N THR A 1091 13.43 24.88 35.94
CA THR A 1091 14.50 25.53 36.73
C THR A 1091 15.87 25.62 36.03
N PHE A 1092 16.16 24.71 35.11
CA PHE A 1092 17.43 24.66 34.36
C PHE A 1092 17.48 25.53 33.10
N ASP A 1093 16.36 26.10 32.64
CA ASP A 1093 16.31 27.11 31.57
C ASP A 1093 15.97 28.50 32.13
N PRO A 1094 16.96 29.39 32.34
CA PRO A 1094 16.71 30.70 32.93
C PRO A 1094 15.92 31.65 32.02
N GLN A 1095 15.85 31.43 30.70
CA GLN A 1095 15.06 32.27 29.79
C GLN A 1095 13.58 31.90 29.85
N LEU A 1096 13.30 30.59 29.92
CA LEU A 1096 11.96 30.06 30.08
C LEU A 1096 11.41 30.36 31.49
N VAL A 1097 12.20 30.18 32.55
CA VAL A 1097 11.84 30.59 33.92
C VAL A 1097 11.54 32.09 34.01
N GLN A 1098 12.36 32.96 33.41
CA GLN A 1098 12.07 34.40 33.41
C GLN A 1098 10.72 34.70 32.71
N THR A 1099 10.43 34.04 31.59
CA THR A 1099 9.15 34.20 30.86
C THR A 1099 7.95 33.75 31.69
N ILE A 1100 8.09 32.67 32.47
CA ILE A 1100 7.05 32.15 33.36
C ILE A 1100 6.80 33.09 34.55
N VAL A 1101 7.87 33.55 35.20
CA VAL A 1101 7.81 34.51 36.31
C VAL A 1101 7.11 35.81 35.87
N ASP A 1102 7.46 36.31 34.67
CA ASP A 1102 6.80 37.45 34.04
C ASP A 1102 5.27 37.27 33.88
N VAL A 1103 4.80 36.06 33.60
CA VAL A 1103 3.35 35.76 33.47
C VAL A 1103 2.68 35.71 34.84
N PHE A 1104 3.26 34.98 35.81
CA PHE A 1104 2.67 34.88 37.14
C PHE A 1104 2.62 36.24 37.87
N GLN A 1105 3.65 37.08 37.72
CA GLN A 1105 3.65 38.43 38.31
C GLN A 1105 2.58 39.34 37.71
N ARG A 1106 2.27 39.24 36.40
CA ARG A 1106 1.16 39.99 35.76
C ARG A 1106 -0.21 39.61 36.33
N HIS A 1107 -0.35 38.37 36.80
CA HIS A 1107 -1.54 37.85 37.49
C HIS A 1107 -1.46 37.94 39.02
N GLY A 1108 -0.55 38.77 39.56
CA GLY A 1108 -0.50 39.08 40.98
C GLY A 1108 0.10 38.00 41.88
N ILE A 1109 0.68 36.93 41.31
CA ILE A 1109 1.34 35.86 42.08
C ILE A 1109 2.84 36.21 42.21
N PRO A 1110 3.37 36.45 43.43
CA PRO A 1110 4.71 37.01 43.65
C PRO A 1110 5.84 35.95 43.56
N LEU A 1111 5.91 35.27 42.42
CA LEU A 1111 7.03 34.38 42.08
C LEU A 1111 8.31 35.18 41.82
N ALA A 1112 9.45 34.67 42.28
CA ALA A 1112 10.75 35.36 42.19
C ALA A 1112 11.82 34.45 41.55
N ALA A 1113 12.43 34.90 40.45
CA ALA A 1113 13.45 34.15 39.72
C ALA A 1113 14.70 33.81 40.55
N GLU A 1114 14.97 34.52 41.65
CA GLU A 1114 16.07 34.21 42.58
C GLU A 1114 15.88 32.87 43.32
N ARG A 1115 14.63 32.41 43.53
CA ARG A 1115 14.36 31.10 44.16
C ARG A 1115 14.80 29.93 43.26
N PHE A 1116 14.60 30.06 41.94
CA PHE A 1116 14.96 29.04 40.95
C PHE A 1116 16.45 29.01 40.58
N THR A 1117 17.27 29.97 41.02
CA THR A 1117 18.63 30.18 40.46
C THR A 1117 19.78 29.96 41.44
N ARG A 1118 19.54 29.36 42.62
CA ARG A 1118 20.60 29.18 43.64
C ARG A 1118 20.72 27.79 44.24
N ASN A 1119 21.98 27.34 44.34
CA ASN A 1119 22.40 26.19 45.14
C ASN A 1119 22.03 26.36 46.63
N ASN A 1120 21.62 25.27 47.29
CA ASN A 1120 21.28 25.19 48.71
C ASN A 1120 22.43 25.66 49.64
N GLN A 1121 22.39 26.91 50.12
CA GLN A 1121 23.29 27.40 51.18
C GLN A 1121 22.67 28.30 52.26
N ASN A 1122 21.42 28.77 52.14
CA ASN A 1122 20.71 29.47 53.24
C ASN A 1122 19.18 29.30 53.15
N PRO A 1123 18.54 28.48 54.01
CA PRO A 1123 17.08 28.26 54.00
C PRO A 1123 16.24 29.32 54.74
N SER A 1124 16.86 30.32 55.37
CA SER A 1124 16.23 31.12 56.44
C SER A 1124 15.57 32.43 56.02
N THR A 1125 15.74 32.89 54.78
CA THR A 1125 15.30 34.23 54.33
C THR A 1125 14.24 34.21 53.21
N SER A 1126 13.67 33.04 52.87
CA SER A 1126 12.75 32.88 51.73
C SER A 1126 11.27 32.82 52.07
N ARG A 1127 10.89 32.71 53.36
CA ARG A 1127 9.54 32.34 53.82
C ARG A 1127 8.52 33.48 53.96
N GLU A 1128 8.89 34.73 53.73
CA GLU A 1128 8.02 35.89 54.01
C GLU A 1128 7.03 36.26 52.87
N LEU A 1129 7.01 35.52 51.76
CA LEU A 1129 6.14 35.77 50.60
C LEU A 1129 5.02 34.71 50.43
N ALA A 1130 4.53 34.17 51.53
CA ALA A 1130 3.38 33.25 51.53
C ALA A 1130 2.05 34.01 51.35
N ILE A 1131 1.21 33.54 50.42
CA ILE A 1131 -0.22 33.86 50.40
C ILE A 1131 -0.91 32.77 51.23
N ASN A 1132 -1.37 33.12 52.44
CA ASN A 1132 -2.07 32.21 53.34
C ASN A 1132 -3.49 31.94 52.83
N VAL A 1133 -3.95 30.69 52.85
CA VAL A 1133 -5.04 30.26 51.96
C VAL A 1133 -6.42 30.15 52.61
N ALA A 1134 -6.56 29.56 53.81
CA ALA A 1134 -7.72 29.67 54.72
C ALA A 1134 -7.53 28.79 55.98
N GLU A 1135 -8.41 28.92 56.98
CA GLU A 1135 -8.49 27.97 58.11
C GLU A 1135 -9.07 26.60 57.67
N SER A 1136 -8.40 25.51 58.07
CA SER A 1136 -8.83 24.14 57.71
C SER A 1136 -10.19 23.77 58.30
N LYS A 1137 -11.02 23.08 57.50
CA LYS A 1137 -12.21 22.36 57.98
C LYS A 1137 -11.98 20.85 57.80
N PRO A 1138 -12.49 19.99 58.70
CA PRO A 1138 -12.45 18.56 58.49
C PRO A 1138 -13.31 18.20 57.27
N LEU A 1139 -12.73 17.40 56.37
CA LEU A 1139 -13.43 16.84 55.21
C LEU A 1139 -14.59 15.95 55.68
N GLY A 1140 -15.68 15.93 54.91
CA GLY A 1140 -16.80 15.01 55.14
C GLY A 1140 -16.35 13.54 55.02
N GLU A 1141 -17.05 12.63 55.71
CA GLU A 1141 -16.64 11.23 55.82
C GLU A 1141 -16.41 10.57 54.45
N PHE A 1142 -15.20 10.06 54.25
CA PHE A 1142 -14.83 9.30 53.07
C PHE A 1142 -15.49 7.92 53.10
N ILE A 1143 -16.46 7.68 52.21
CA ILE A 1143 -16.95 6.33 51.94
C ILE A 1143 -15.83 5.57 51.22
N HIS A 1144 -15.19 4.62 51.92
CA HIS A 1144 -14.12 3.80 51.36
C HIS A 1144 -14.65 2.92 50.23
N THR A 1145 -13.95 2.92 49.08
CA THR A 1145 -14.32 2.13 47.89
C THR A 1145 -14.21 0.62 48.06
N GLU A 1146 -13.74 0.13 49.21
CA GLU A 1146 -13.59 -1.29 49.52
C GLU A 1146 -14.85 -1.91 50.18
N GLU A 1147 -15.82 -1.11 50.63
CA GLU A 1147 -17.07 -1.60 51.25
C GLU A 1147 -18.12 -2.07 50.22
N TRP A 1148 -17.76 -3.02 49.36
CA TRP A 1148 -18.67 -3.70 48.42
C TRP A 1148 -18.92 -5.19 48.74
N ILE A 1149 -18.71 -5.60 50.00
CA ILE A 1149 -18.92 -6.98 50.47
C ILE A 1149 -19.90 -7.04 51.67
N ASN A 1150 -21.19 -6.73 51.42
CA ASN A 1150 -22.36 -7.53 51.87
C ASN A 1150 -23.71 -6.79 51.62
N PRO A 1151 -24.57 -7.23 50.68
CA PRO A 1151 -25.90 -6.63 50.46
C PRO A 1151 -26.96 -7.11 51.48
N THR A 1152 -26.57 -7.41 52.72
CA THR A 1152 -27.38 -8.17 53.70
C THR A 1152 -27.57 -7.47 55.06
N LYS A 1153 -27.05 -6.24 55.24
CA LYS A 1153 -27.08 -5.51 56.52
C LYS A 1153 -27.56 -4.05 56.44
N THR A 1154 -28.73 -3.83 55.83
CA THR A 1154 -29.61 -2.70 56.19
C THR A 1154 -31.06 -3.19 56.19
N LYS A 1155 -31.77 -2.96 57.29
CA LYS A 1155 -33.18 -3.33 57.51
C LYS A 1155 -33.78 -2.48 58.62
#